data_AF-A0AA95JJ17-F1
#
_entry.id   AF-A0AA95JJ17-F1
#
_cell.length_a   1.000
_cell.length_b   1.000
_cell.length_c   1.000
_cell.angle_alpha   90.00
_cell.angle_beta   90.00
_cell.angle_gamma   90.00
#
_symmetry.space_group_name_H-M   'P 1'
#
loop_
_entity.id
_entity.type
_entity.pdbx_description
1 polymer ?
#
loop_
_entity_poly.entity_id
_entity_poly.type
_entity_poly.pdbx_seq_one_letter_code
_entity_poly.pdbx_strand_id
1 'polypeptide(L)'
;MKTKPFIVSCLLIAVQGFSQQNYWTKLKDQKVSRENLSPRWTTPTAFSLYQLDVDKIKNDLKNAPQRFSKNENLIVKFPDSDGKIRDYIVQEAPVMEPELQAKFPEIRSYVGWQKGHPENSIRFSLTPQTGISVMYFDNWDISYLDSYTKDHSSFILYKRKDLPKNDRLFECHVENELDNLKNNGSANKAPVVSDGQFRTYRLALAATGEYTTFHGGTVAGALAAMATTMTRVNGVYEKTISSTMVMIANNNLLIYTNATTDPYTNNNGSTMLGENQTNINTIIGTANYDIGHVFSTGGGGVAYLGSICTTNKARGVTGSGAPVGDPFDIDYVAHEMGHQFGGNHTFRANTGSCSGNANNSTAYEPGSGSTIMAYAGICGSANNVQNNSDAYFHAANVQEMYAVLQRASDCSVKTPNNNLVPTADAGADYIIPNGTAFVLTGTGTDPNGDPITYLWEQYDNTSNTQPPVSTATGGPVYRSLLPTTSPSRYFPVLSSVVANNLIPKWEVTPSVARTLNFSLLVNDNKATGNQAARDAMVVTVTSDGPFTISSHTSNVSYTGGTTTNITWNVAGTNTGTINTQNVTILLSKDGGLTFNTVLAASVPNNGSASVVLPNENIASARIMVKALNNIYFAVNSSNFSITQSLGTSESVIKSGFLVYPNPSHDVVNIKLKNQSQKADYSLFDASGRLMKNGSFKGETKLKVNDLTNGNYLISITLENGEKVTEKLIIGK
;
A
#
# COMPACT_ATOMS: atom_id res chain seq x y z
N MET A 1 -82.87 1.48 -13.51
CA MET A 1 -81.48 1.28 -13.98
C MET A 1 -80.57 2.12 -13.09
N LYS A 2 -79.71 1.48 -12.30
CA LYS A 2 -78.80 2.13 -11.34
C LYS A 2 -77.42 2.30 -11.98
N THR A 3 -76.98 3.53 -12.18
CA THR A 3 -75.61 3.88 -12.58
C THR A 3 -74.74 4.03 -11.32
N LYS A 4 -73.69 3.22 -11.19
CA LYS A 4 -72.67 3.35 -10.14
C LYS A 4 -71.52 4.23 -10.66
N PRO A 5 -71.06 5.24 -9.91
CA PRO A 5 -69.78 5.88 -10.20
C PRO A 5 -68.64 5.08 -9.54
N PHE A 6 -67.57 4.89 -10.31
CA PHE A 6 -66.33 4.22 -9.89
C PHE A 6 -65.39 5.30 -9.32
N ILE A 7 -65.09 5.24 -8.03
CA ILE A 7 -64.11 6.14 -7.38
C ILE A 7 -62.75 5.43 -7.39
N VAL A 8 -61.81 5.96 -8.18
CA VAL A 8 -60.40 5.55 -8.16
C VAL A 8 -59.72 6.29 -7.01
N SER A 9 -59.29 5.54 -5.99
CA SER A 9 -58.49 6.06 -4.87
C SER A 9 -57.01 5.97 -5.24
N CYS A 10 -56.37 7.11 -5.51
CA CYS A 10 -54.92 7.19 -5.67
C CYS A 10 -54.23 7.02 -4.31
N LEU A 11 -53.55 5.89 -4.13
CA LEU A 11 -52.68 5.62 -2.99
C LEU A 11 -51.35 6.38 -3.19
N LEU A 12 -51.16 7.48 -2.46
CA LEU A 12 -49.88 8.18 -2.35
C LEU A 12 -48.93 7.33 -1.48
N ILE A 13 -48.06 6.56 -2.12
CA ILE A 13 -46.93 5.90 -1.45
C ILE A 13 -45.87 6.98 -1.20
N ALA A 14 -45.76 7.43 0.06
CA ALA A 14 -44.65 8.25 0.50
C ALA A 14 -43.38 7.40 0.53
N VAL A 15 -42.53 7.54 -0.50
CA VAL A 15 -41.17 7.02 -0.49
C VAL A 15 -40.39 7.88 0.50
N GLN A 16 -40.19 7.38 1.73
CA GLN A 16 -39.18 7.96 2.63
C GLN A 16 -37.80 7.62 2.05
N GLY A 17 -37.24 8.54 1.28
CA GLY A 17 -35.83 8.53 0.99
C GLY A 17 -35.07 8.77 2.30
N PHE A 18 -34.31 7.77 2.76
CA PHE A 18 -33.28 8.00 3.77
C PHE A 18 -32.28 9.00 3.17
N SER A 19 -32.40 10.27 3.55
CA SER A 19 -31.35 11.25 3.33
C SER A 19 -30.09 10.73 4.03
N GLN A 20 -29.04 10.43 3.26
CA GLN A 20 -27.76 10.02 3.80
C GLN A 20 -27.18 11.17 4.63
N GLN A 21 -27.10 11.02 5.96
CA GLN A 21 -26.63 12.07 6.85
C GLN A 21 -25.10 12.23 6.77
N ASN A 22 -24.63 13.47 6.66
CA ASN A 22 -23.22 13.81 6.74
C ASN A 22 -22.92 14.49 8.09
N TYR A 23 -21.95 13.96 8.83
CA TYR A 23 -21.52 14.49 10.14
C TYR A 23 -20.38 15.51 10.01
N TRP A 24 -19.72 15.56 8.85
CA TRP A 24 -18.44 16.20 8.68
C TRP A 24 -18.52 17.40 7.75
N THR A 25 -17.93 18.51 8.19
CA THR A 25 -17.73 19.71 7.36
C THR A 25 -16.24 19.98 7.21
N LYS A 26 -15.72 19.93 5.98
CA LYS A 26 -14.31 20.25 5.71
C LYS A 26 -14.07 21.75 5.91
N LEU A 27 -13.07 22.09 6.71
CA LEU A 27 -12.68 23.47 6.99
C LEU A 27 -11.63 23.91 5.96
N LYS A 28 -11.81 25.11 5.39
CA LYS A 28 -10.89 25.66 4.38
C LYS A 28 -9.70 26.39 5.01
N ASP A 29 -9.94 27.10 6.10
CA ASP A 29 -8.94 27.83 6.88
C ASP A 29 -9.42 27.94 8.33
N GLN A 30 -8.65 27.45 9.30
CA GLN A 30 -8.95 27.65 10.71
C GLN A 30 -7.73 28.25 11.41
N LYS A 31 -7.81 29.54 11.74
CA LYS A 31 -6.85 30.19 12.65
C LYS A 31 -7.33 29.96 14.08
N VAL A 32 -6.85 28.88 14.69
CA VAL A 32 -7.03 28.61 16.13
C VAL A 32 -5.82 29.19 16.87
N SER A 33 -6.05 29.90 17.98
CA SER A 33 -4.96 30.35 18.83
C SER A 33 -4.24 29.18 19.49
N ARG A 34 -2.92 29.30 19.71
CA ARG A 34 -2.09 28.17 20.19
C ARG A 34 -2.58 27.63 21.53
N GLU A 35 -3.11 28.47 22.42
CA GLU A 35 -3.62 28.02 23.71
C GLU A 35 -4.87 27.12 23.64
N ASN A 36 -5.61 27.17 22.52
CA ASN A 36 -6.84 26.40 22.30
C ASN A 36 -6.60 25.09 21.53
N LEU A 37 -5.37 24.85 21.05
CA LEU A 37 -5.00 23.62 20.37
C LEU A 37 -4.88 22.47 21.38
N SER A 38 -5.38 21.31 20.99
CA SER A 38 -5.15 20.08 21.73
C SER A 38 -3.65 19.79 21.81
N PRO A 39 -3.15 19.30 22.97
CA PRO A 39 -1.75 18.92 23.10
C PRO A 39 -1.34 17.96 21.99
N ARG A 40 -0.36 18.37 21.21
CA ARG A 40 0.32 17.55 20.22
C ARG A 40 1.78 17.90 20.22
N TRP A 41 2.60 16.88 20.04
CA TRP A 41 4.04 17.06 20.02
C TRP A 41 4.54 17.39 18.62
N THR A 42 3.99 16.72 17.63
CA THR A 42 4.34 16.90 16.22
C THR A 42 3.17 17.49 15.46
N THR A 43 3.49 18.27 14.43
CA THR A 43 2.50 18.76 13.46
C THR A 43 2.78 18.08 12.12
N PRO A 44 1.80 17.38 11.52
CA PRO A 44 1.98 16.77 10.21
C PRO A 44 2.36 17.81 9.16
N THR A 45 3.20 17.43 8.21
CA THR A 45 3.62 18.28 7.09
C THR A 45 2.50 18.50 6.07
N ALA A 46 1.53 17.57 6.00
CA ALA A 46 0.31 17.69 5.24
C ALA A 46 -0.89 17.17 6.06
N PHE A 47 -1.99 17.93 6.07
CA PHE A 47 -3.23 17.55 6.76
C PHE A 47 -4.45 18.31 6.24
N SER A 48 -5.64 17.83 6.59
CA SER A 48 -6.91 18.53 6.41
C SER A 48 -7.60 18.76 7.76
N LEU A 49 -8.44 19.79 7.86
CA LEU A 49 -9.23 20.08 9.05
C LEU A 49 -10.72 19.84 8.80
N TYR A 50 -11.41 19.32 9.80
CA TYR A 50 -12.84 19.02 9.76
C TYR A 50 -13.54 19.46 11.04
N GLN A 51 -14.79 19.88 10.91
CA GLN A 51 -15.72 20.03 12.02
C GLN A 51 -16.66 18.83 12.04
N LEU A 52 -16.97 18.34 13.25
CA LEU A 52 -17.86 17.20 13.49
C LEU A 52 -19.09 17.64 14.27
N ASP A 53 -20.26 17.18 13.83
CA ASP A 53 -21.47 17.20 14.65
C ASP A 53 -21.45 16.02 15.65
N VAL A 54 -20.81 16.26 16.79
CA VAL A 54 -20.54 15.22 17.82
C VAL A 54 -21.84 14.65 18.39
N ASP A 55 -22.86 15.48 18.58
CA ASP A 55 -24.14 15.01 19.14
C ASP A 55 -24.88 14.08 18.18
N LYS A 56 -24.88 14.39 16.87
CA LYS A 56 -25.46 13.50 15.86
C LYS A 56 -24.75 12.17 15.80
N ILE A 57 -23.43 12.17 15.62
CA ILE A 57 -22.68 10.90 15.51
C ILE A 57 -22.79 10.08 16.80
N LYS A 58 -22.76 10.72 17.98
CA LYS A 58 -22.94 10.04 19.26
C LYS A 58 -24.32 9.41 19.39
N ASN A 59 -25.37 10.06 18.90
CA ASN A 59 -26.72 9.50 18.93
C ASN A 59 -26.87 8.29 18.02
N ASP A 60 -26.25 8.30 16.83
CA ASP A 60 -26.28 7.15 15.93
C ASP A 60 -25.46 5.97 16.46
N LEU A 61 -24.28 6.26 17.03
CA LEU A 61 -23.39 5.25 17.61
C LEU A 61 -23.99 4.53 18.83
N LYS A 62 -24.96 5.12 19.55
CA LYS A 62 -25.71 4.41 20.62
C LYS A 62 -26.47 3.18 20.09
N ASN A 63 -26.78 3.15 18.80
CA ASN A 63 -27.46 2.04 18.16
C ASN A 63 -26.48 1.05 17.51
N ALA A 64 -25.17 1.20 17.73
CA ALA A 64 -24.17 0.31 17.17
C ALA A 64 -24.38 -1.11 17.69
N PRO A 65 -24.53 -2.10 16.79
CA PRO A 65 -24.60 -3.48 17.22
C PRO A 65 -23.23 -3.93 17.75
N GLN A 66 -23.23 -4.92 18.64
CA GLN A 66 -21.98 -5.46 19.17
C GLN A 66 -21.14 -6.13 18.06
N ARG A 67 -19.82 -6.06 18.19
CA ARG A 67 -18.89 -6.81 17.36
C ARG A 67 -19.25 -8.31 17.36
N PHE A 68 -19.07 -8.96 16.21
CA PHE A 68 -19.45 -10.36 15.95
C PHE A 68 -20.96 -10.63 15.94
N SER A 69 -21.79 -9.61 16.13
CA SER A 69 -23.18 -9.72 15.71
C SER A 69 -23.24 -9.78 14.18
N LYS A 70 -24.24 -10.49 13.65
CA LYS A 70 -24.54 -10.52 12.21
C LYS A 70 -25.26 -9.26 11.72
N ASN A 71 -25.31 -8.21 12.55
CA ASN A 71 -26.04 -6.98 12.26
C ASN A 71 -25.07 -5.96 11.67
N GLU A 72 -25.31 -5.59 10.42
CA GLU A 72 -24.52 -4.62 9.64
C GLU A 72 -25.36 -3.37 9.29
N ASN A 73 -26.44 -3.12 10.02
CA ASN A 73 -27.41 -2.07 9.65
C ASN A 73 -26.92 -0.66 9.96
N LEU A 74 -25.96 -0.48 10.90
CA LEU A 74 -25.41 0.83 11.21
C LEU A 74 -24.33 1.20 10.19
N ILE A 75 -24.62 2.21 9.38
CA ILE A 75 -23.68 2.79 8.42
C ILE A 75 -23.36 4.22 8.86
N VAL A 76 -22.08 4.53 9.04
CA VAL A 76 -21.59 5.85 9.47
C VAL A 76 -20.60 6.39 8.43
N LYS A 77 -20.68 7.68 8.14
CA LYS A 77 -19.80 8.37 7.18
C LYS A 77 -18.56 8.93 7.86
N PHE A 78 -17.40 8.71 7.26
CA PHE A 78 -16.12 9.30 7.67
C PHE A 78 -15.36 9.90 6.48
N PRO A 79 -14.62 11.00 6.67
CA PRO A 79 -13.69 11.50 5.68
C PRO A 79 -12.45 10.61 5.61
N ASP A 80 -11.90 10.43 4.42
CA ASP A 80 -10.57 9.85 4.22
C ASP A 80 -9.50 10.94 4.04
N SER A 81 -8.23 10.53 4.07
CA SER A 81 -7.09 11.46 3.96
C SER A 81 -6.96 12.11 2.58
N ASP A 82 -7.68 11.62 1.56
CA ASP A 82 -7.78 12.24 0.24
C ASP A 82 -8.97 13.22 0.15
N GLY A 83 -9.76 13.36 1.23
CA GLY A 83 -10.88 14.28 1.35
C GLY A 83 -12.21 13.77 0.81
N LYS A 84 -12.33 12.47 0.51
CA LYS A 84 -13.59 11.83 0.13
C LYS A 84 -14.33 11.36 1.39
N ILE A 85 -15.65 11.28 1.30
CA ILE A 85 -16.48 10.71 2.38
C ILE A 85 -16.81 9.26 2.03
N ARG A 86 -16.54 8.33 2.96
CA ARG A 86 -16.78 6.89 2.79
C ARG A 86 -17.82 6.39 3.78
N ASP A 87 -18.58 5.38 3.36
CA ASP A 87 -19.58 4.69 4.17
C ASP A 87 -18.93 3.48 4.85
N TYR A 88 -18.98 3.43 6.18
CA TYR A 88 -18.48 2.31 6.98
C TYR A 88 -19.63 1.60 7.68
N ILE A 89 -19.66 0.27 7.59
CA ILE A 89 -20.47 -0.57 8.47
C ILE A 89 -19.80 -0.55 9.84
N VAL A 90 -20.51 -0.14 10.89
CA VAL A 90 -19.94 0.11 12.22
C VAL A 90 -20.53 -0.83 13.27
N GLN A 91 -19.66 -1.38 14.11
CA GLN A 91 -20.02 -2.18 15.29
C GLN A 91 -19.30 -1.66 16.54
N GLU A 92 -19.96 -1.76 17.70
CA GLU A 92 -19.32 -1.47 19.00
C GLU A 92 -18.30 -2.57 19.30
N ALA A 93 -17.09 -2.16 19.66
CA ALA A 93 -15.96 -3.03 19.87
C ALA A 93 -15.20 -2.53 21.11
N PRO A 94 -15.76 -2.79 22.31
CA PRO A 94 -15.30 -2.16 23.54
C PRO A 94 -13.88 -2.58 23.90
N VAL A 95 -13.14 -1.65 24.50
CA VAL A 95 -11.80 -1.91 25.08
C VAL A 95 -11.86 -2.00 26.62
N MET A 96 -13.06 -2.06 27.18
CA MET A 96 -13.33 -2.22 28.61
C MET A 96 -14.35 -3.32 28.81
N GLU A 97 -14.17 -4.14 29.84
CA GLU A 97 -15.18 -5.12 30.25
C GLU A 97 -16.49 -4.42 30.67
N PRO A 98 -17.65 -5.10 30.59
CA PRO A 98 -18.96 -4.47 30.82
C PRO A 98 -19.09 -3.72 32.15
N GLU A 99 -18.49 -4.23 33.22
CA GLU A 99 -18.55 -3.60 34.55
C GLU A 99 -17.74 -2.30 34.62
N LEU A 100 -16.58 -2.24 33.97
CA LEU A 100 -15.79 -1.01 33.86
C LEU A 100 -16.48 -0.02 32.93
N GLN A 101 -17.02 -0.51 31.81
CA GLN A 101 -17.79 0.28 30.86
C GLN A 101 -19.03 0.92 31.50
N ALA A 102 -19.68 0.24 32.46
CA ALA A 102 -20.82 0.77 33.20
C ALA A 102 -20.43 1.91 34.16
N LYS A 103 -19.21 1.89 34.71
CA LYS A 103 -18.67 2.98 35.56
C LYS A 103 -18.28 4.22 34.73
N PHE A 104 -17.85 4.02 33.49
CA PHE A 104 -17.41 5.08 32.57
C PHE A 104 -18.15 4.99 31.23
N PRO A 105 -19.49 5.17 31.21
CA PRO A 105 -20.34 4.91 30.05
C PRO A 105 -20.04 5.80 28.83
N GLU A 106 -19.36 6.91 29.03
CA GLU A 106 -18.98 7.90 28.01
C GLU A 106 -17.72 7.55 27.22
N ILE A 107 -16.92 6.60 27.67
CA ILE A 107 -15.73 6.11 26.96
C ILE A 107 -16.16 4.93 26.09
N ARG A 108 -16.20 5.09 24.77
CA ARG A 108 -16.66 4.04 23.84
C ARG A 108 -15.67 3.81 22.71
N SER A 109 -15.67 2.62 22.15
CA SER A 109 -14.83 2.28 21.01
C SER A 109 -15.55 1.34 20.04
N TYR A 110 -15.19 1.46 18.77
CA TYR A 110 -15.90 0.91 17.65
C TYR A 110 -14.92 0.42 16.58
N VAL A 111 -15.41 -0.49 15.75
CA VAL A 111 -14.74 -0.95 14.54
C VAL A 111 -15.68 -0.74 13.36
N GLY A 112 -15.12 -0.55 12.18
CA GLY A 112 -15.91 -0.61 10.96
C GLY A 112 -15.09 -0.96 9.74
N TRP A 113 -15.78 -1.32 8.66
CA TRP A 113 -15.20 -1.62 7.36
C TRP A 113 -15.99 -0.94 6.26
N GLN A 114 -15.31 -0.52 5.21
CA GLN A 114 -15.91 0.24 4.14
C GLN A 114 -16.91 -0.64 3.38
N LYS A 115 -18.11 -0.10 3.13
CA LYS A 115 -19.14 -0.81 2.38
C LYS A 115 -18.66 -1.10 0.96
N GLY A 116 -18.65 -2.37 0.58
CA GLY A 116 -18.18 -2.86 -0.72
C GLY A 116 -16.65 -2.97 -0.86
N HIS A 117 -15.90 -2.56 0.17
CA HIS A 117 -14.44 -2.58 0.21
C HIS A 117 -13.95 -2.96 1.62
N PRO A 118 -14.24 -4.19 2.11
CA PRO A 118 -13.98 -4.58 3.49
C PRO A 118 -12.49 -4.58 3.87
N GLU A 119 -11.58 -4.57 2.89
CA GLU A 119 -10.14 -4.41 3.07
C GLU A 119 -9.75 -3.06 3.68
N ASN A 120 -10.62 -2.05 3.51
CA ASN A 120 -10.50 -0.75 4.15
C ASN A 120 -11.29 -0.74 5.45
N SER A 121 -10.64 -0.47 6.57
CA SER A 121 -11.26 -0.52 7.90
C SER A 121 -10.91 0.69 8.76
N ILE A 122 -11.70 0.89 9.81
CA ILE A 122 -11.46 1.91 10.82
C ILE A 122 -11.57 1.29 12.21
N ARG A 123 -10.74 1.80 13.13
CA ARG A 123 -10.83 1.52 14.55
C ARG A 123 -10.83 2.87 15.27
N PHE A 124 -11.88 3.15 16.05
CA PHE A 124 -12.04 4.49 16.62
C PHE A 124 -12.66 4.50 18.00
N SER A 125 -12.32 5.52 18.78
CA SER A 125 -12.87 5.78 20.10
C SER A 125 -13.61 7.10 20.12
N LEU A 126 -14.58 7.22 21.04
CA LEU A 126 -15.22 8.46 21.42
C LEU A 126 -15.09 8.59 22.94
N THR A 127 -14.35 9.59 23.41
CA THR A 127 -14.12 9.81 24.84
C THR A 127 -14.25 11.30 25.20
N PRO A 128 -14.53 11.63 26.47
CA PRO A 128 -14.53 13.03 26.92
C PRO A 128 -13.16 13.72 26.82
N GLN A 129 -12.07 12.94 26.88
CA GLN A 129 -10.70 13.48 26.95
C GLN A 129 -10.12 13.75 25.55
N THR A 130 -10.50 12.96 24.56
CA THR A 130 -9.90 12.98 23.22
C THR A 130 -10.89 13.34 22.11
N GLY A 131 -12.19 13.44 22.42
CA GLY A 131 -13.24 13.55 21.40
C GLY A 131 -13.33 12.25 20.62
N ILE A 132 -13.53 12.35 19.30
CA ILE A 132 -13.38 11.19 18.40
C ILE A 132 -11.93 11.06 17.96
N SER A 133 -11.37 9.86 18.07
CA SER A 133 -10.05 9.51 17.57
C SER A 133 -10.17 8.28 16.67
N VAL A 134 -9.75 8.39 15.41
CA VAL A 134 -9.91 7.35 14.38
C VAL A 134 -8.55 6.95 13.84
N MET A 135 -8.32 5.65 13.73
CA MET A 135 -7.26 5.05 12.92
C MET A 135 -7.90 4.43 11.68
N TYR A 136 -7.44 4.86 10.50
CA TYR A 136 -7.87 4.35 9.21
C TYR A 136 -6.84 3.37 8.67
N PHE A 137 -7.33 2.25 8.15
CA PHE A 137 -6.59 1.30 7.35
C PHE A 137 -7.16 1.34 5.94
N ASP A 138 -6.49 2.02 5.01
CA ASP A 138 -6.80 1.94 3.59
C ASP A 138 -5.90 0.85 2.99
N ASN A 139 -6.40 -0.39 2.96
CA ASN A 139 -5.56 -1.60 3.01
C ASN A 139 -4.64 -1.57 4.23
N TRP A 140 -3.36 -1.24 4.04
CA TRP A 140 -2.36 -1.09 5.10
C TRP A 140 -1.80 0.33 5.19
N ASP A 141 -2.22 1.25 4.31
CA ASP A 141 -1.89 2.66 4.45
C ASP A 141 -2.66 3.27 5.63
N ILE A 142 -1.94 3.96 6.50
CA ILE A 142 -2.48 4.47 7.77
C ILE A 142 -2.71 5.98 7.72
N SER A 143 -3.91 6.37 8.13
CA SER A 143 -4.26 7.75 8.43
C SER A 143 -4.87 7.87 9.82
N TYR A 144 -4.81 9.08 10.39
CA TYR A 144 -5.40 9.38 11.69
C TYR A 144 -6.32 10.58 11.62
N LEU A 145 -7.44 10.48 12.33
CA LEU A 145 -8.26 11.64 12.68
C LEU A 145 -8.23 11.84 14.19
N ASP A 146 -7.86 13.04 14.63
CA ASP A 146 -7.75 13.40 16.04
C ASP A 146 -8.26 14.80 16.30
N SER A 147 -8.62 15.08 17.56
CA SER A 147 -8.96 16.44 17.98
C SER A 147 -7.83 17.42 17.69
N TYR A 148 -8.17 18.51 17.00
CA TYR A 148 -7.29 19.64 16.73
C TYR A 148 -7.40 20.70 17.82
N THR A 149 -8.60 20.93 18.37
CA THR A 149 -8.88 21.87 19.46
C THR A 149 -9.24 21.15 20.76
N LYS A 150 -8.91 21.79 21.91
CA LYS A 150 -9.17 21.26 23.26
C LYS A 150 -10.65 21.06 23.57
N ASP A 151 -11.52 21.83 22.92
CA ASP A 151 -12.97 21.75 23.05
C ASP A 151 -13.60 20.68 22.13
N HIS A 152 -12.77 19.94 21.38
CA HIS A 152 -13.18 18.91 20.43
C HIS A 152 -14.13 19.42 19.32
N SER A 153 -14.11 20.73 19.02
CA SER A 153 -14.92 21.32 17.95
C SER A 153 -14.33 21.12 16.55
N SER A 154 -13.02 20.88 16.45
CA SER A 154 -12.32 20.65 15.19
C SER A 154 -11.36 19.49 15.27
N PHE A 155 -11.16 18.83 14.14
CA PHE A 155 -10.39 17.59 13.99
C PHE A 155 -9.38 17.73 12.87
N ILE A 156 -8.19 17.19 13.08
CA ILE A 156 -7.15 17.06 12.06
C ILE A 156 -7.23 15.67 11.43
N LEU A 157 -7.02 15.57 10.12
CA LEU A 157 -6.87 14.31 9.40
C LEU A 157 -5.56 14.32 8.60
N TYR A 158 -4.72 13.32 8.80
CA TYR A 158 -3.38 13.25 8.18
C TYR A 158 -2.92 11.80 7.96
N LYS A 159 -2.01 11.58 7.03
CA LYS A 159 -1.37 10.26 6.83
C LYS A 159 -0.20 10.12 7.80
N ARG A 160 0.05 8.90 8.31
CA ARG A 160 1.18 8.64 9.24
C ARG A 160 2.52 9.08 8.65
N LYS A 161 2.73 8.84 7.35
CA LYS A 161 3.95 9.22 6.62
C LYS A 161 4.24 10.72 6.60
N ASP A 162 3.24 11.56 6.85
CA ASP A 162 3.39 13.02 6.85
C ASP A 162 3.83 13.54 8.24
N LEU A 163 3.94 12.67 9.25
CA LEU A 163 4.48 13.02 10.56
C LEU A 163 5.99 13.28 10.48
N PRO A 164 6.48 14.36 11.12
CA PRO A 164 7.90 14.59 11.25
C PRO A 164 8.54 13.55 12.18
N LYS A 165 9.88 13.58 12.25
CA LYS A 165 10.64 12.79 13.21
C LYS A 165 10.18 13.05 14.63
N ASN A 166 10.02 11.98 15.41
CA ASN A 166 9.93 12.09 16.86
C ASN A 166 11.33 12.28 17.47
N ASP A 167 11.63 13.49 17.94
CA ASP A 167 12.96 13.84 18.48
C ASP A 167 13.20 13.38 19.92
N ARG A 168 12.28 12.61 20.53
CA ARG A 168 12.49 12.06 21.87
C ARG A 168 13.31 10.77 21.79
N LEU A 169 14.27 10.65 22.72
CA LEU A 169 15.07 9.44 22.89
C LEU A 169 14.14 8.30 23.31
N PHE A 170 13.84 7.39 22.39
CA PHE A 170 13.33 6.07 22.73
C PHE A 170 14.53 5.20 23.13
N GLU A 171 14.44 4.67 24.33
CA GLU A 171 15.25 3.56 24.78
C GLU A 171 14.26 2.43 25.05
N CYS A 172 14.38 1.36 24.27
CA CYS A 172 13.68 0.11 24.52
C CYS A 172 14.70 -0.95 24.94
N HIS A 173 14.27 -1.78 25.89
CA HIS A 173 15.00 -2.93 26.38
C HIS A 173 14.06 -4.15 26.49
N VAL A 174 14.60 -5.35 26.27
CA VAL A 174 13.84 -6.61 26.41
C VAL A 174 14.46 -7.45 27.51
N GLU A 175 13.64 -7.98 28.42
CA GLU A 175 14.08 -8.96 29.42
C GLU A 175 13.82 -10.40 28.95
N ASN A 176 14.92 -11.16 28.84
CA ASN A 176 15.03 -12.55 28.39
C ASN A 176 14.76 -12.79 26.90
N GLU A 177 15.67 -13.51 26.27
CA GLU A 177 15.49 -14.04 24.92
C GLU A 177 14.78 -15.39 25.03
N LEU A 178 13.64 -15.53 24.36
CA LEU A 178 13.00 -16.82 24.12
C LEU A 178 13.83 -17.53 23.04
N ASP A 179 14.94 -18.08 23.48
CA ASP A 179 15.95 -18.74 22.68
C ASP A 179 15.46 -20.05 22.02
N ASN A 180 14.17 -20.37 22.18
CA ASN A 180 13.53 -21.62 21.79
C ASN A 180 12.61 -21.52 20.56
N LEU A 181 12.41 -20.34 19.97
CA LEU A 181 11.74 -20.21 18.66
C LEU A 181 12.75 -20.28 17.48
N LYS A 182 13.80 -21.12 17.63
CA LYS A 182 14.97 -21.21 16.73
C LYS A 182 14.75 -21.88 15.37
N ASN A 183 13.52 -22.22 14.98
CA ASN A 183 13.26 -22.90 13.70
C ASN A 183 12.45 -22.04 12.72
N ASN A 184 13.04 -20.92 12.29
CA ASN A 184 12.58 -20.18 11.09
C ASN A 184 13.44 -20.59 9.89
N GLY A 185 13.41 -21.88 9.54
CA GLY A 185 14.07 -22.37 8.34
C GLY A 185 13.48 -21.71 7.08
N SER A 186 14.33 -21.37 6.13
CA SER A 186 14.03 -20.71 4.86
C SER A 186 13.11 -21.50 3.89
N ALA A 187 12.45 -22.58 4.32
CA ALA A 187 11.98 -23.64 3.43
C ALA A 187 10.48 -24.01 3.53
N ASN A 188 9.66 -23.34 4.34
CA ASN A 188 8.27 -23.80 4.55
C ASN A 188 7.21 -22.81 4.05
N LYS A 189 6.43 -23.28 3.07
CA LYS A 189 5.04 -22.85 2.86
C LYS A 189 4.24 -23.25 4.09
N ALA A 190 3.77 -22.27 4.85
CA ALA A 190 3.06 -22.53 6.09
C ALA A 190 1.95 -21.50 6.32
N PRO A 191 0.76 -21.94 6.76
CA PRO A 191 -0.17 -21.06 7.47
C PRO A 191 0.55 -20.40 8.66
N VAL A 192 0.38 -19.09 8.85
CA VAL A 192 1.02 -18.33 9.94
C VAL A 192 0.02 -17.69 10.87
N VAL A 193 -1.20 -17.40 10.42
CA VAL A 193 -2.37 -17.13 11.28
C VAL A 193 -3.48 -17.96 10.68
N SER A 194 -3.93 -19.02 11.37
CA SER A 194 -4.54 -20.15 10.65
C SER A 194 -5.63 -20.95 11.35
N ASP A 195 -6.05 -20.58 12.56
CA ASP A 195 -6.94 -21.41 13.38
C ASP A 195 -8.40 -20.95 13.37
N GLY A 196 -8.74 -19.93 12.60
CA GLY A 196 -10.11 -19.41 12.58
C GLY A 196 -10.55 -18.76 13.90
N GLN A 197 -9.62 -18.41 14.79
CA GLN A 197 -9.94 -17.86 16.11
C GLN A 197 -9.56 -16.39 16.23
N PHE A 198 -10.53 -15.59 16.68
CA PHE A 198 -10.30 -14.26 17.22
C PHE A 198 -10.11 -14.35 18.74
N ARG A 199 -9.01 -13.81 19.25
CA ARG A 199 -8.60 -13.93 20.65
C ARG A 199 -8.84 -12.64 21.41
N THR A 200 -9.49 -12.76 22.57
CA THR A 200 -9.66 -11.66 23.52
C THR A 200 -8.84 -11.92 24.77
N TYR A 201 -7.94 -11.01 25.09
CA TYR A 201 -7.11 -11.04 26.30
C TYR A 201 -7.60 -9.99 27.30
N ARG A 202 -7.73 -10.39 28.57
CA ARG A 202 -8.00 -9.49 29.69
C ARG A 202 -6.74 -8.71 30.05
N LEU A 203 -6.81 -7.39 29.90
CA LEU A 203 -5.70 -6.48 30.15
C LEU A 203 -5.86 -5.81 31.52
N ALA A 204 -4.84 -5.95 32.36
CA ALA A 204 -4.64 -5.13 33.56
C ALA A 204 -3.68 -3.99 33.20
N LEU A 205 -4.20 -2.80 32.92
CA LEU A 205 -3.44 -1.64 32.49
C LEU A 205 -3.35 -0.60 33.61
N ALA A 206 -2.16 -0.46 34.18
CA ALA A 206 -1.86 0.51 35.24
C ALA A 206 -1.41 1.87 34.69
N ALA A 207 -1.60 2.92 35.49
CA ALA A 207 -1.07 4.26 35.23
C ALA A 207 -0.35 4.80 36.45
N THR A 208 0.87 5.30 36.26
CA THR A 208 1.54 6.08 37.32
C THR A 208 0.78 7.38 37.62
N GLY A 209 1.03 7.95 38.80
CA GLY A 209 0.49 9.23 39.21
C GLY A 209 0.86 10.37 38.26
N GLU A 210 2.04 10.32 37.65
CA GLU A 210 2.48 11.30 36.66
C GLU A 210 1.74 11.15 35.34
N TYR A 211 1.52 9.92 34.86
CA TYR A 211 0.70 9.67 33.66
C TYR A 211 -0.72 10.19 33.88
N THR A 212 -1.32 9.87 35.02
CA THR A 212 -2.64 10.34 35.37
C THR A 212 -2.70 11.86 35.45
N THR A 213 -1.69 12.49 36.06
CA THR A 213 -1.56 13.96 36.12
C THR A 213 -1.48 14.58 34.72
N PHE A 214 -0.71 13.98 33.81
CA PHE A 214 -0.60 14.44 32.42
C PHE A 214 -1.98 14.46 31.72
N HIS A 215 -2.82 13.46 31.99
CA HIS A 215 -4.17 13.34 31.43
C HIS A 215 -5.27 13.97 32.30
N GLY A 216 -4.93 15.01 33.08
CA GLY A 216 -5.90 15.82 33.83
C GLY A 216 -6.08 15.43 35.30
N GLY A 217 -5.28 14.50 35.81
CA GLY A 217 -5.20 14.18 37.24
C GLY A 217 -6.35 13.33 37.79
N THR A 218 -7.22 12.81 36.94
CA THR A 218 -8.37 11.99 37.35
C THR A 218 -8.30 10.59 36.77
N VAL A 219 -8.90 9.63 37.49
CA VAL A 219 -9.03 8.25 37.01
C VAL A 219 -9.75 8.20 35.66
N ALA A 220 -10.84 8.97 35.50
CA ALA A 220 -11.61 9.01 34.26
C ALA A 220 -10.79 9.56 33.08
N GLY A 221 -10.02 10.63 33.30
CA GLY A 221 -9.18 11.24 32.25
C GLY A 221 -8.07 10.31 31.76
N ALA A 222 -7.36 9.67 32.70
CA ALA A 222 -6.34 8.68 32.36
C ALA A 222 -6.94 7.45 31.65
N LEU A 223 -8.07 6.94 32.14
CA LEU A 223 -8.74 5.80 31.52
C LEU A 223 -9.24 6.11 30.09
N ALA A 224 -9.72 7.33 29.84
CA ALA A 224 -10.14 7.79 28.51
C ALA A 224 -8.95 7.86 27.52
N ALA A 225 -7.78 8.31 28.00
CA ALA A 225 -6.56 8.29 27.21
C ALA A 225 -6.10 6.86 26.89
N MET A 226 -6.04 6.00 27.91
CA MET A 226 -5.73 4.57 27.77
C MET A 226 -6.66 3.86 26.78
N ALA A 227 -7.97 4.14 26.85
CA ALA A 227 -8.94 3.57 25.92
C ALA A 227 -8.68 4.00 24.47
N THR A 228 -8.25 5.25 24.25
CA THR A 228 -7.89 5.74 22.91
C THR A 228 -6.64 5.04 22.38
N THR A 229 -5.58 4.94 23.19
CA THR A 229 -4.36 4.19 22.87
C THR A 229 -4.67 2.73 22.54
N MET A 230 -5.38 2.04 23.43
CA MET A 230 -5.71 0.63 23.22
C MET A 230 -6.64 0.39 22.05
N THR A 231 -7.48 1.36 21.68
CA THR A 231 -8.29 1.27 20.46
C THR A 231 -7.39 1.21 19.21
N ARG A 232 -6.31 1.99 19.15
CA ARG A 232 -5.35 1.97 18.04
C ARG A 232 -4.49 0.72 18.03
N VAL A 233 -3.91 0.39 19.18
CA VAL A 233 -3.09 -0.82 19.35
C VAL A 233 -3.88 -2.06 18.95
N ASN A 234 -5.13 -2.19 19.44
CA ASN A 234 -6.00 -3.27 19.03
C ASN A 234 -6.25 -3.28 17.51
N GLY A 235 -6.39 -2.14 16.84
CA GLY A 235 -6.54 -2.10 15.38
C GLY A 235 -5.41 -2.83 14.64
N VAL A 236 -4.15 -2.63 15.06
CA VAL A 236 -2.98 -3.30 14.47
C VAL A 236 -2.98 -4.80 14.78
N TYR A 237 -3.23 -5.19 16.03
CA TYR A 237 -3.18 -6.59 16.48
C TYR A 237 -4.33 -7.42 15.92
N GLU A 238 -5.51 -6.82 15.78
CA GLU A 238 -6.69 -7.41 15.15
C GLU A 238 -6.43 -7.68 13.66
N LYS A 239 -5.82 -6.70 12.96
CA LYS A 239 -5.49 -6.80 11.53
C LYS A 239 -4.29 -7.71 11.24
N THR A 240 -3.41 -7.94 12.21
CA THR A 240 -2.22 -8.79 12.04
C THR A 240 -2.47 -10.23 12.49
N ILE A 241 -2.84 -10.44 13.76
CA ILE A 241 -2.87 -11.74 14.43
C ILE A 241 -4.22 -12.07 15.08
N SER A 242 -5.31 -11.43 14.64
CA SER A 242 -6.67 -11.69 15.14
C SER A 242 -6.79 -11.61 16.67
N SER A 243 -6.10 -10.66 17.30
CA SER A 243 -6.06 -10.53 18.76
C SER A 243 -6.47 -9.14 19.23
N THR A 244 -7.25 -9.08 20.31
CA THR A 244 -7.67 -7.83 20.97
C THR A 244 -7.45 -7.90 22.47
N MET A 245 -7.24 -6.76 23.09
CA MET A 245 -7.01 -6.59 24.52
C MET A 245 -8.10 -5.70 25.12
N VAL A 246 -8.73 -6.18 26.19
CA VAL A 246 -9.87 -5.52 26.86
C VAL A 246 -9.52 -5.29 28.32
N MET A 247 -9.59 -4.04 28.77
CA MET A 247 -9.32 -3.67 30.16
C MET A 247 -10.34 -4.29 31.11
N ILE A 248 -9.84 -4.92 32.18
CA ILE A 248 -10.65 -5.67 33.16
C ILE A 248 -11.63 -4.80 33.96
N ALA A 249 -12.70 -5.42 34.48
CA ALA A 249 -13.79 -4.78 35.22
C ALA A 249 -13.37 -3.81 36.35
N ASN A 250 -12.24 -4.11 37.01
CA ASN A 250 -11.68 -3.34 38.12
C ASN A 250 -10.39 -2.60 37.76
N ASN A 251 -10.12 -2.34 36.46
CA ASN A 251 -8.91 -1.64 36.02
C ASN A 251 -8.76 -0.23 36.62
N ASN A 252 -9.88 0.40 36.99
CA ASN A 252 -9.89 1.69 37.67
C ASN A 252 -9.11 1.72 39.01
N LEU A 253 -8.81 0.55 39.60
CA LEU A 253 -7.98 0.43 40.81
C LEU A 253 -6.48 0.54 40.52
N LEU A 254 -6.06 0.39 39.27
CA LEU A 254 -4.67 0.46 38.83
C LEU A 254 -4.26 1.85 38.33
N ILE A 255 -5.16 2.83 38.41
CA ILE A 255 -4.92 4.21 37.99
C ILE A 255 -4.64 5.06 39.22
N TYR A 256 -3.37 5.38 39.42
CA TYR A 256 -2.94 6.16 40.57
C TYR A 256 -3.02 7.65 40.26
N THR A 257 -3.53 8.46 41.19
CA THR A 257 -3.69 9.92 41.02
C THR A 257 -2.65 10.74 41.79
N ASN A 258 -1.76 10.09 42.54
CA ASN A 258 -0.72 10.75 43.33
C ASN A 258 0.63 10.04 43.13
N ALA A 259 1.54 10.73 42.44
CA ALA A 259 2.89 10.27 42.13
C ALA A 259 3.74 9.96 43.38
N THR A 260 3.43 10.54 44.54
CA THR A 260 4.21 10.30 45.77
C THR A 260 3.83 9.00 46.48
N THR A 261 2.66 8.44 46.17
CA THR A 261 2.10 7.27 46.87
C THR A 261 1.79 6.11 45.94
N ASP A 262 2.02 6.26 44.64
CA ASP A 262 1.91 5.15 43.71
C ASP A 262 3.08 4.16 43.92
N PRO A 263 2.95 2.90 43.45
CA PRO A 263 3.97 1.88 43.69
C PRO A 263 5.08 1.88 42.64
N TYR A 264 5.23 2.93 41.83
CA TYR A 264 6.06 2.92 40.62
C TYR A 264 7.23 3.90 40.66
N THR A 265 8.39 3.41 40.26
CA THR A 265 9.55 4.24 39.97
C THR A 265 9.42 4.80 38.54
N ASN A 266 8.58 5.83 38.34
CA ASN A 266 8.15 6.36 37.03
C ASN A 266 9.27 6.60 35.98
N ASN A 267 10.50 6.89 36.41
CA ASN A 267 11.63 7.17 35.50
C ASN A 267 12.57 5.97 35.26
N ASN A 268 12.25 4.77 35.76
CA ASN A 268 13.08 3.58 35.59
C ASN A 268 12.24 2.38 35.09
N GLY A 269 12.27 2.14 33.78
CA GLY A 269 11.52 1.07 33.13
C GLY A 269 11.84 -0.33 33.66
N SER A 270 13.13 -0.65 33.85
CA SER A 270 13.55 -1.96 34.35
C SER A 270 13.05 -2.22 35.78
N THR A 271 13.06 -1.20 36.65
CA THR A 271 12.48 -1.34 38.00
C THR A 271 10.95 -1.48 37.93
N MET A 272 10.30 -0.68 37.09
CA MET A 272 8.83 -0.72 36.91
C MET A 272 8.31 -2.08 36.42
N LEU A 273 9.10 -2.88 35.70
CA LEU A 273 8.68 -4.24 35.29
C LEU A 273 8.31 -5.12 36.50
N GLY A 274 9.18 -5.14 37.51
CA GLY A 274 8.97 -5.94 38.72
C GLY A 274 7.89 -5.35 39.63
N GLU A 275 7.87 -4.02 39.75
CA GLU A 275 6.84 -3.28 40.49
C GLU A 275 5.46 -3.54 39.89
N ASN A 276 5.32 -3.49 38.56
CA ASN A 276 4.04 -3.72 37.89
C ASN A 276 3.51 -5.13 38.08
N GLN A 277 4.39 -6.13 37.93
CA GLN A 277 4.02 -7.52 38.20
C GLN A 277 3.53 -7.72 39.63
N THR A 278 4.21 -7.12 40.61
CA THR A 278 3.85 -7.21 42.04
C THR A 278 2.54 -6.47 42.33
N ASN A 279 2.41 -5.26 41.82
CA ASN A 279 1.25 -4.41 42.05
C ASN A 279 -0.03 -5.03 41.47
N ILE A 280 -0.02 -5.40 40.18
CA ILE A 280 -1.18 -6.02 39.55
C ILE A 280 -1.54 -7.34 40.25
N ASN A 281 -0.57 -8.17 40.63
CA ASN A 281 -0.85 -9.39 41.38
C ASN A 281 -1.53 -9.13 42.73
N THR A 282 -1.14 -8.05 43.41
CA THR A 282 -1.67 -7.69 44.73
C THR A 282 -3.08 -7.12 44.63
N ILE A 283 -3.32 -6.21 43.69
CA ILE A 283 -4.58 -5.47 43.58
C ILE A 283 -5.65 -6.27 42.82
N ILE A 284 -5.26 -6.96 41.76
CA ILE A 284 -6.17 -7.65 40.84
C ILE A 284 -6.23 -9.15 41.11
N GLY A 285 -5.10 -9.76 41.48
CA GLY A 285 -4.96 -11.20 41.60
C GLY A 285 -4.63 -11.87 40.26
N THR A 286 -3.72 -12.84 40.28
CA THR A 286 -3.15 -13.49 39.08
C THR A 286 -4.17 -14.18 38.19
N ALA A 287 -5.30 -14.63 38.71
CA ALA A 287 -6.34 -15.32 37.92
C ALA A 287 -7.20 -14.36 37.07
N ASN A 288 -7.17 -13.06 37.38
CA ASN A 288 -8.15 -12.09 36.91
C ASN A 288 -7.67 -11.26 35.70
N TYR A 289 -6.50 -11.57 35.15
CA TYR A 289 -5.97 -10.90 33.96
C TYR A 289 -5.06 -11.84 33.17
N ASP A 290 -4.84 -11.54 31.89
CA ASP A 290 -4.10 -12.38 30.94
C ASP A 290 -2.80 -11.72 30.48
N ILE A 291 -2.80 -10.39 30.43
CA ILE A 291 -1.68 -9.50 30.17
C ILE A 291 -1.77 -8.30 31.12
N GLY A 292 -0.65 -7.86 31.66
CA GLY A 292 -0.54 -6.64 32.45
C GLY A 292 0.53 -5.71 31.86
N HIS A 293 0.28 -4.41 31.98
CA HIS A 293 1.15 -3.37 31.45
C HIS A 293 1.00 -2.09 32.27
N VAL A 294 2.00 -1.23 32.33
CA VAL A 294 1.91 0.09 32.99
C VAL A 294 2.28 1.22 32.03
N PHE A 295 1.50 2.29 32.06
CA PHE A 295 1.83 3.55 31.41
C PHE A 295 2.40 4.57 32.39
N SER A 296 3.49 5.21 31.98
CA SER A 296 4.23 6.20 32.77
C SER A 296 4.59 7.43 31.92
N THR A 297 5.19 8.44 32.54
CA THR A 297 5.73 9.62 31.83
C THR A 297 7.25 9.56 31.61
N GLY A 298 7.88 8.48 32.04
CA GLY A 298 9.33 8.27 31.95
C GLY A 298 9.70 6.79 31.92
N GLY A 299 10.99 6.47 31.86
CA GLY A 299 11.47 5.09 31.92
C GLY A 299 11.48 4.33 30.60
N GLY A 300 11.09 4.95 29.48
CA GLY A 300 11.18 4.35 28.14
C GLY A 300 10.22 3.19 27.94
N GLY A 301 10.60 2.24 27.09
CA GLY A 301 9.86 1.01 26.85
C GLY A 301 10.64 -0.19 27.38
N VAL A 302 9.99 -1.06 28.17
CA VAL A 302 10.60 -2.34 28.55
C VAL A 302 9.51 -3.39 28.66
N ALA A 303 9.75 -4.57 28.10
CA ALA A 303 8.83 -5.69 28.21
C ALA A 303 9.52 -7.04 28.29
N TYR A 304 8.84 -7.98 28.96
CA TYR A 304 9.24 -9.37 29.02
C TYR A 304 8.72 -10.12 27.80
N LEU A 305 9.61 -10.80 27.10
CA LEU A 305 9.31 -11.44 25.82
C LEU A 305 8.34 -12.62 25.97
N GLY A 306 7.29 -12.64 25.15
CA GLY A 306 6.29 -13.72 25.11
C GLY A 306 5.65 -13.99 26.46
N SER A 307 5.42 -12.97 27.28
CA SER A 307 4.99 -13.09 28.67
C SER A 307 3.49 -13.30 28.85
N ILE A 308 2.66 -13.05 27.83
CA ILE A 308 1.20 -13.22 27.95
C ILE A 308 0.83 -14.60 28.48
N CYS A 309 -0.16 -14.65 29.38
CA CYS A 309 -0.64 -15.89 30.00
C CYS A 309 0.40 -16.71 30.78
N THR A 310 1.59 -16.17 31.06
CA THR A 310 2.60 -16.80 31.90
C THR A 310 2.56 -16.26 33.34
N THR A 311 3.52 -16.66 34.19
CA THR A 311 3.71 -16.09 35.53
C THR A 311 4.28 -14.66 35.51
N ASN A 312 4.90 -14.24 34.40
CA ASN A 312 5.49 -12.91 34.20
C ASN A 312 4.59 -11.99 33.35
N LYS A 313 3.31 -12.33 33.20
CA LYS A 313 2.38 -11.69 32.26
C LYS A 313 2.09 -10.20 32.49
N ALA A 314 2.49 -9.63 33.63
CA ALA A 314 2.37 -8.20 33.92
C ALA A 314 3.70 -7.42 33.78
N ARG A 315 4.77 -8.06 33.29
CA ARG A 315 6.05 -7.40 33.03
C ARG A 315 6.05 -6.70 31.68
N GLY A 316 5.41 -5.53 31.63
CA GLY A 316 5.45 -4.60 30.50
C GLY A 316 5.27 -3.17 30.96
N VAL A 317 6.06 -2.26 30.38
CA VAL A 317 6.13 -0.85 30.72
C VAL A 317 6.24 -0.04 29.45
N THR A 318 5.42 1.00 29.33
CA THR A 318 5.58 2.02 28.29
C THR A 318 5.53 3.41 28.92
N GLY A 319 6.60 4.18 28.71
CA GLY A 319 6.78 5.49 29.27
C GLY A 319 7.21 6.53 28.25
N SER A 320 6.54 7.68 28.26
CA SER A 320 6.93 8.83 27.45
C SER A 320 6.52 10.11 28.16
N GLY A 321 7.38 11.13 28.18
CA GLY A 321 7.02 12.42 28.79
C GLY A 321 5.92 13.21 28.04
N ALA A 322 5.35 12.62 26.98
CA ALA A 322 4.20 13.12 26.24
C ALA A 322 3.46 11.89 25.69
N PRO A 323 2.75 11.14 26.55
CA PRO A 323 2.18 9.86 26.19
C PRO A 323 0.84 10.04 25.46
N VAL A 324 0.90 10.65 24.28
CA VAL A 324 -0.25 10.98 23.45
C VAL A 324 0.02 10.72 21.99
N GLY A 325 -1.04 10.33 21.30
CA GLY A 325 -1.04 10.26 19.85
C GLY A 325 -0.21 9.11 19.31
N ASP A 326 -0.15 9.10 17.98
CA ASP A 326 0.40 8.01 17.20
C ASP A 326 1.87 7.62 17.53
N PRO A 327 2.80 8.56 17.81
CA PRO A 327 4.15 8.17 18.24
C PRO A 327 4.18 7.40 19.56
N PHE A 328 3.26 7.69 20.49
CA PHE A 328 3.15 6.91 21.72
C PHE A 328 2.46 5.57 21.46
N ASP A 329 1.34 5.58 20.74
CA ASP A 329 0.49 4.40 20.56
C ASP A 329 1.17 3.32 19.70
N ILE A 330 1.88 3.70 18.64
CA ILE A 330 2.48 2.75 17.69
C ILE A 330 3.96 2.52 17.95
N ASP A 331 4.77 3.57 18.08
CA ASP A 331 6.22 3.39 18.20
C ASP A 331 6.63 2.85 19.58
N TYR A 332 5.79 3.05 20.61
CA TYR A 332 6.07 2.59 21.97
C TYR A 332 5.09 1.50 22.39
N VAL A 333 3.80 1.80 22.56
CA VAL A 333 2.86 0.83 23.18
C VAL A 333 2.72 -0.44 22.34
N ALA A 334 2.49 -0.31 21.02
CA ALA A 334 2.39 -1.48 20.14
C ALA A 334 3.71 -2.26 20.05
N HIS A 335 4.87 -1.61 20.22
CA HIS A 335 6.19 -2.21 20.26
C HIS A 335 6.40 -3.03 21.55
N GLU A 336 6.16 -2.44 22.71
CA GLU A 336 6.35 -3.10 24.01
C GLU A 336 5.35 -4.23 24.23
N MET A 337 4.09 -4.03 23.84
CA MET A 337 3.14 -5.13 23.80
C MET A 337 3.56 -6.18 22.76
N GLY A 338 4.29 -5.80 21.72
CA GLY A 338 4.80 -6.72 20.69
C GLY A 338 5.78 -7.70 21.30
N HIS A 339 6.66 -7.23 22.18
CA HIS A 339 7.49 -8.10 23.01
C HIS A 339 6.65 -9.00 23.92
N GLN A 340 5.63 -8.49 24.61
CA GLN A 340 4.77 -9.36 25.44
C GLN A 340 4.08 -10.48 24.64
N PHE A 341 3.76 -10.21 23.37
CA PHE A 341 3.25 -11.20 22.42
C PHE A 341 4.35 -12.06 21.78
N GLY A 342 5.63 -11.75 21.97
CA GLY A 342 6.76 -12.60 21.58
C GLY A 342 7.59 -12.10 20.38
N GLY A 343 7.30 -10.92 19.84
CA GLY A 343 8.09 -10.35 18.74
C GLY A 343 9.48 -9.92 19.20
N ASN A 344 10.52 -10.33 18.48
CA ASN A 344 11.89 -9.82 18.64
C ASN A 344 12.17 -8.63 17.72
N HIS A 345 13.26 -7.90 18.01
CA HIS A 345 13.69 -6.79 17.18
C HIS A 345 14.09 -7.21 15.77
N THR A 346 13.62 -6.47 14.76
CA THR A 346 13.85 -6.82 13.35
C THR A 346 15.01 -6.06 12.68
N PHE A 347 15.58 -5.06 13.34
CA PHE A 347 16.59 -4.15 12.76
C PHE A 347 18.02 -4.67 12.91
N ARG A 348 18.93 -4.21 12.01
CA ARG A 348 20.34 -4.62 11.96
C ARG A 348 21.34 -3.60 12.48
N ALA A 349 20.99 -2.32 12.53
CA ALA A 349 21.92 -1.27 12.97
C ALA A 349 22.40 -1.47 14.40
N ASN A 350 23.60 -0.96 14.69
CA ASN A 350 24.23 -1.04 16.01
C ASN A 350 24.79 0.33 16.45
N THR A 351 24.05 1.41 16.20
CA THR A 351 24.46 2.80 16.52
C THR A 351 23.29 3.56 17.14
N GLY A 352 23.55 4.51 18.04
CA GLY A 352 22.48 5.21 18.78
C GLY A 352 21.72 4.22 19.67
N SER A 353 20.38 4.36 19.76
CA SER A 353 19.54 3.44 20.56
C SER A 353 19.63 1.98 20.09
N CYS A 354 20.08 1.74 18.87
CA CYS A 354 20.21 0.39 18.29
C CYS A 354 21.45 -0.36 18.79
N SER A 355 22.40 0.34 19.43
CA SER A 355 23.61 -0.27 19.97
C SER A 355 23.27 -1.27 21.08
N GLY A 356 23.58 -2.55 20.87
CA GLY A 356 23.33 -3.62 21.84
C GLY A 356 21.89 -4.14 21.89
N ASN A 357 20.99 -3.66 21.03
CA ASN A 357 19.58 -4.07 21.00
C ASN A 357 19.20 -4.91 19.77
N ALA A 358 20.07 -5.04 18.76
CA ALA A 358 19.77 -5.87 17.59
C ALA A 358 19.67 -7.36 17.95
N ASN A 359 18.60 -8.03 17.54
CA ASN A 359 18.43 -9.48 17.72
C ASN A 359 18.92 -10.23 16.48
N ASN A 360 20.05 -10.94 16.58
CA ASN A 360 20.66 -11.60 15.42
C ASN A 360 19.76 -12.64 14.72
N SER A 361 18.83 -13.27 15.43
CA SER A 361 17.94 -14.29 14.86
C SER A 361 16.84 -13.70 13.97
N THR A 362 16.52 -12.41 14.17
CA THR A 362 15.41 -11.72 13.50
C THR A 362 15.78 -10.39 12.83
N ALA A 363 17.06 -10.00 12.85
CA ALA A 363 17.59 -8.78 12.25
C ALA A 363 17.57 -8.78 10.71
N TYR A 364 16.37 -8.86 10.13
CA TYR A 364 16.06 -8.94 8.70
C TYR A 364 15.93 -7.58 8.02
N GLU A 365 15.87 -6.48 8.78
CA GLU A 365 15.74 -5.14 8.24
C GLU A 365 17.07 -4.36 8.31
N PRO A 366 17.49 -3.69 7.21
CA PRO A 366 18.66 -2.86 7.21
C PRO A 366 18.46 -1.62 8.09
N GLY A 367 19.56 -1.04 8.56
CA GLY A 367 19.56 0.17 9.37
C GLY A 367 18.71 0.02 10.62
N SER A 368 17.96 1.06 10.93
CA SER A 368 16.96 1.11 11.99
C SER A 368 15.71 0.28 11.75
N GLY A 369 15.55 -0.29 10.55
CA GLY A 369 14.31 -0.89 10.07
C GLY A 369 13.14 0.09 9.94
N SER A 370 11.99 -0.45 9.55
CA SER A 370 10.75 0.26 9.23
C SER A 370 9.53 -0.27 10.00
N THR A 371 9.51 -1.54 10.43
CA THR A 371 8.32 -2.14 11.08
C THR A 371 8.19 -1.79 12.57
N ILE A 372 7.07 -2.16 13.21
CA ILE A 372 6.82 -1.87 14.63
C ILE A 372 7.94 -2.38 15.54
N MET A 373 8.45 -3.61 15.34
CA MET A 373 9.54 -4.15 16.16
C MET A 373 10.93 -3.67 15.73
N ALA A 374 10.99 -2.72 14.78
CA ALA A 374 12.21 -2.02 14.44
C ALA A 374 12.42 -0.78 15.32
N TYR A 375 13.56 -0.13 15.19
CA TYR A 375 13.93 1.09 15.93
C TYR A 375 13.91 2.30 14.99
N ALA A 376 12.87 2.42 14.18
CA ALA A 376 12.77 3.45 13.15
C ALA A 376 12.93 4.86 13.75
N GLY A 377 13.92 5.61 13.27
CA GLY A 377 14.13 7.02 13.62
C GLY A 377 15.05 7.30 14.80
N ILE A 378 15.49 6.27 15.52
CA ILE A 378 16.18 6.41 16.81
C ILE A 378 17.57 5.74 16.87
N CYS A 379 18.01 5.10 15.79
CA CYS A 379 19.43 4.77 15.65
C CYS A 379 20.27 6.05 15.41
N GLY A 380 21.59 5.90 15.32
CA GLY A 380 22.49 6.95 14.84
C GLY A 380 22.04 7.49 13.47
N SER A 381 22.26 8.78 13.20
CA SER A 381 21.72 9.49 12.03
C SER A 381 22.07 8.86 10.68
N ALA A 382 23.25 8.24 10.57
CA ALA A 382 23.65 7.50 9.37
C ALA A 382 22.81 6.23 9.14
N ASN A 383 22.25 5.65 10.20
CA ASN A 383 21.57 4.37 10.22
C ASN A 383 20.03 4.45 10.27
N ASN A 384 19.44 5.64 10.36
CA ASN A 384 17.98 5.79 10.36
C ASN A 384 17.40 5.63 8.95
N VAL A 385 16.52 4.64 8.81
CA VAL A 385 15.81 4.31 7.56
C VAL A 385 14.67 5.29 7.30
N GLN A 386 13.91 5.59 8.35
CA GLN A 386 12.80 6.52 8.35
C GLN A 386 12.60 7.14 9.75
N ASN A 387 11.62 8.01 9.87
CA ASN A 387 11.40 8.85 11.06
C ASN A 387 10.63 8.16 12.20
N ASN A 388 9.65 7.33 11.86
CA ASN A 388 8.76 6.62 12.79
C ASN A 388 8.45 5.27 12.15
N SER A 389 8.05 4.25 12.91
CA SER A 389 7.77 2.93 12.32
C SER A 389 6.56 2.98 11.37
N ASP A 390 6.37 2.03 10.50
CA ASP A 390 5.08 1.81 9.83
C ASP A 390 4.24 0.88 10.73
N ALA A 391 2.93 1.09 10.81
CA ALA A 391 2.08 0.38 11.80
C ALA A 391 1.71 -1.05 11.36
N TYR A 392 2.72 -1.86 11.06
CA TYR A 392 2.61 -3.30 10.81
C TYR A 392 3.83 -4.05 11.36
N PHE A 393 3.68 -5.36 11.48
CA PHE A 393 4.73 -6.26 11.93
C PHE A 393 5.41 -6.94 10.75
N HIS A 394 6.74 -7.10 10.82
CA HIS A 394 7.48 -7.94 9.86
C HIS A 394 6.95 -9.38 9.90
N ALA A 395 6.99 -10.11 8.78
CA ALA A 395 6.49 -11.50 8.72
C ALA A 395 7.14 -12.42 9.77
N ALA A 396 8.37 -12.12 10.18
CA ALA A 396 9.07 -12.81 11.27
C ALA A 396 8.36 -12.64 12.61
N ASN A 397 7.92 -11.43 12.94
CA ASN A 397 7.20 -11.18 14.19
C ASN A 397 5.80 -11.78 14.14
N VAL A 398 5.11 -11.75 12.99
CA VAL A 398 3.81 -12.43 12.84
C VAL A 398 3.95 -13.91 13.20
N GLN A 399 5.01 -14.56 12.72
CA GLN A 399 5.30 -15.95 13.04
C GLN A 399 5.64 -16.17 14.52
N GLU A 400 6.49 -15.32 15.11
CA GLU A 400 6.85 -15.41 16.54
C GLU A 400 5.63 -15.22 17.44
N MET A 401 4.83 -14.20 17.17
CA MET A 401 3.62 -13.89 17.94
C MET A 401 2.60 -14.99 17.82
N TYR A 402 2.39 -15.53 16.61
CA TYR A 402 1.47 -16.65 16.44
C TYR A 402 1.95 -17.91 17.18
N ALA A 403 3.26 -18.18 17.22
CA ALA A 403 3.80 -19.27 18.01
C ALA A 403 3.49 -19.12 19.52
N VAL A 404 3.47 -17.89 20.04
CA VAL A 404 3.02 -17.61 21.42
C VAL A 404 1.53 -17.91 21.60
N LEU A 405 0.70 -17.49 20.65
CA LEU A 405 -0.75 -17.73 20.61
C LEU A 405 -1.14 -19.22 20.50
N GLN A 406 -0.22 -20.08 20.09
CA GLN A 406 -0.41 -21.53 20.00
C GLN A 406 0.08 -22.31 21.23
N ARG A 407 0.66 -21.63 22.23
CA ARG A 407 1.13 -22.31 23.45
C ARG A 407 -0.04 -22.92 24.21
N ALA A 408 0.20 -24.05 24.87
CA ALA A 408 -0.76 -24.64 25.80
C ALA A 408 -1.12 -23.72 26.98
N SER A 409 -0.24 -22.77 27.31
CA SER A 409 -0.49 -21.75 28.33
C SER A 409 -1.41 -20.61 27.86
N ASP A 410 -1.78 -20.54 26.57
CA ASP A 410 -2.65 -19.48 26.08
C ASP A 410 -4.00 -19.48 26.82
N CYS A 411 -4.30 -18.34 27.42
CA CYS A 411 -5.42 -18.11 28.34
C CYS A 411 -6.50 -17.20 27.73
N SER A 412 -6.39 -16.87 26.45
CA SER A 412 -7.36 -16.04 25.74
C SER A 412 -8.75 -16.66 25.68
N VAL A 413 -9.76 -15.80 25.63
CA VAL A 413 -11.10 -16.20 25.17
C VAL A 413 -11.07 -16.27 23.64
N LYS A 414 -11.33 -17.45 23.09
CA LYS A 414 -11.35 -17.73 21.65
C LYS A 414 -12.77 -17.64 21.10
N THR A 415 -12.98 -16.76 20.14
CA THR A 415 -14.23 -16.63 19.39
C THR A 415 -13.99 -17.08 17.95
N PRO A 416 -14.73 -18.08 17.44
CA PRO A 416 -14.62 -18.47 16.03
C PRO A 416 -14.98 -17.29 15.12
N ASN A 417 -14.08 -16.90 14.23
CA ASN A 417 -14.31 -15.84 13.26
C ASN A 417 -14.83 -16.35 11.91
N ASN A 418 -14.98 -17.68 11.77
CA ASN A 418 -15.40 -18.38 10.54
C ASN A 418 -14.60 -17.94 9.29
N ASN A 419 -13.34 -17.60 9.49
CA ASN A 419 -12.43 -17.20 8.44
C ASN A 419 -11.54 -18.37 8.03
N LEU A 420 -11.48 -18.66 6.74
CA LEU A 420 -10.60 -19.68 6.17
C LEU A 420 -9.24 -19.07 5.85
N VAL A 421 -8.19 -19.89 5.88
CA VAL A 421 -6.83 -19.39 5.68
C VAL A 421 -6.57 -19.12 4.20
N PRO A 422 -5.99 -17.97 3.82
CA PRO A 422 -5.56 -17.74 2.45
C PRO A 422 -4.39 -18.66 2.06
N THR A 423 -4.08 -18.73 0.78
CA THR A 423 -2.86 -19.38 0.27
C THR A 423 -1.79 -18.35 -0.03
N ALA A 424 -0.53 -18.72 0.20
CA ALA A 424 0.64 -18.02 -0.34
C ALA A 424 1.43 -18.97 -1.24
N ASP A 425 1.89 -18.45 -2.37
CA ASP A 425 2.81 -19.12 -3.28
C ASP A 425 3.81 -18.08 -3.78
N ALA A 426 5.05 -18.20 -3.31
CA ALA A 426 6.12 -17.29 -3.67
C ALA A 426 6.60 -17.52 -5.11
N GLY A 427 6.34 -18.68 -5.71
CA GLY A 427 6.88 -19.10 -7.00
C GLY A 427 8.20 -19.86 -6.88
N ALA A 428 8.89 -20.04 -7.99
CA ALA A 428 10.16 -20.79 -8.04
C ALA A 428 11.34 -19.99 -7.48
N ASP A 429 12.39 -20.70 -7.05
CA ASP A 429 13.70 -20.09 -6.80
C ASP A 429 14.37 -19.66 -8.12
N TYR A 430 15.15 -18.57 -8.08
CA TYR A 430 15.76 -17.99 -9.28
C TYR A 430 17.28 -17.82 -9.15
N ILE A 431 17.97 -17.92 -10.29
CA ILE A 431 19.38 -17.57 -10.43
C ILE A 431 19.45 -16.33 -11.34
N ILE A 432 20.06 -15.25 -10.84
CA ILE A 432 20.09 -13.93 -11.51
C ILE A 432 21.52 -13.37 -11.62
N PRO A 433 21.80 -12.50 -12.60
CA PRO A 433 23.08 -11.79 -12.66
C PRO A 433 23.22 -10.76 -11.52
N ASN A 434 24.46 -10.45 -11.14
CA ASN A 434 24.75 -9.32 -10.26
C ASN A 434 24.48 -7.97 -10.93
N GLY A 435 24.41 -6.92 -10.13
CA GLY A 435 24.27 -5.53 -10.58
C GLY A 435 23.02 -5.27 -11.43
N THR A 436 21.99 -6.11 -11.30
CA THR A 436 20.79 -6.09 -12.13
C THR A 436 19.54 -6.09 -11.25
N ALA A 437 18.59 -5.21 -11.55
CA ALA A 437 17.32 -5.16 -10.84
C ALA A 437 16.47 -6.41 -11.09
N PHE A 438 15.60 -6.76 -10.15
CA PHE A 438 14.67 -7.88 -10.29
C PHE A 438 13.32 -7.57 -9.66
N VAL A 439 12.31 -8.36 -10.04
CA VAL A 439 10.94 -8.24 -9.53
C VAL A 439 10.47 -9.60 -9.05
N LEU A 440 10.06 -9.68 -7.79
CA LEU A 440 9.44 -10.89 -7.25
C LEU A 440 7.95 -10.81 -7.51
N THR A 441 7.31 -11.93 -7.84
CA THR A 441 5.87 -12.02 -8.10
C THR A 441 5.37 -13.34 -7.57
N GLY A 442 4.43 -13.27 -6.63
CA GLY A 442 3.80 -14.45 -6.05
C GLY A 442 2.35 -14.57 -6.48
N THR A 443 1.65 -15.54 -5.91
CA THR A 443 0.20 -15.67 -6.03
C THR A 443 -0.42 -16.03 -4.69
N GLY A 444 -1.69 -15.67 -4.53
CA GLY A 444 -2.47 -15.99 -3.35
C GLY A 444 -3.94 -16.07 -3.72
N THR A 445 -4.69 -16.82 -2.91
CA THR A 445 -6.14 -16.95 -3.03
C THR A 445 -6.72 -16.98 -1.63
N ASP A 446 -7.93 -16.45 -1.48
CA ASP A 446 -8.68 -16.55 -0.24
C ASP A 446 -9.93 -17.43 -0.46
N PRO A 447 -10.14 -18.50 0.32
CA PRO A 447 -11.30 -19.37 0.17
C PRO A 447 -12.65 -18.70 0.47
N ASN A 448 -12.67 -17.57 1.18
CA ASN A 448 -13.88 -16.79 1.43
C ASN A 448 -14.15 -15.69 0.38
N GLY A 449 -13.20 -15.46 -0.53
CA GLY A 449 -13.27 -14.39 -1.52
C GLY A 449 -12.96 -13.00 -0.94
N ASP A 450 -12.33 -12.94 0.24
CA ASP A 450 -11.89 -11.70 0.85
C ASP A 450 -10.69 -11.09 0.08
N PRO A 451 -10.57 -9.75 0.00
CA PRO A 451 -9.45 -9.12 -0.70
C PRO A 451 -8.11 -9.33 0.01
N ILE A 452 -7.16 -9.94 -0.69
CA ILE A 452 -5.84 -10.26 -0.15
C ILE A 452 -4.80 -9.17 -0.43
N THR A 453 -3.79 -9.09 0.45
CA THR A 453 -2.60 -8.25 0.29
C THR A 453 -1.33 -9.07 0.45
N TYR A 454 -0.28 -8.65 -0.26
CA TYR A 454 1.02 -9.32 -0.36
C TYR A 454 2.09 -8.47 0.31
N LEU A 455 2.89 -9.10 1.15
CA LEU A 455 4.06 -8.52 1.82
C LEU A 455 5.30 -9.33 1.43
N TRP A 456 6.13 -8.74 0.58
CA TRP A 456 7.43 -9.29 0.19
C TRP A 456 8.52 -8.68 1.06
N GLU A 457 9.27 -9.49 1.80
CA GLU A 457 10.32 -9.05 2.73
C GLU A 457 11.60 -9.87 2.57
N GLN A 458 12.76 -9.26 2.78
CA GLN A 458 14.01 -10.01 2.84
C GLN A 458 14.09 -10.78 4.17
N TYR A 459 14.72 -11.95 4.15
CA TYR A 459 14.83 -12.89 5.26
C TYR A 459 16.29 -13.33 5.49
N ASP A 460 17.24 -12.43 5.24
CA ASP A 460 18.66 -12.62 5.56
C ASP A 460 19.01 -11.88 6.85
N ASN A 461 19.39 -12.59 7.92
CA ASN A 461 19.67 -12.02 9.24
C ASN A 461 21.16 -12.01 9.63
N THR A 462 22.08 -12.42 8.76
CA THR A 462 23.51 -12.40 9.09
C THR A 462 24.03 -10.95 9.21
N SER A 463 25.14 -10.76 9.90
CA SER A 463 25.76 -9.43 10.03
C SER A 463 26.28 -8.87 8.71
N ASN A 464 26.10 -7.57 8.51
CA ASN A 464 26.67 -6.81 7.41
C ASN A 464 26.87 -5.33 7.79
N THR A 465 27.62 -4.60 6.98
CA THR A 465 27.81 -3.15 7.12
C THR A 465 26.47 -2.42 7.01
N GLN A 466 26.27 -1.40 7.85
CA GLN A 466 25.08 -0.54 7.85
C GLN A 466 25.49 0.94 7.69
N PRO A 467 24.90 1.71 6.75
CA PRO A 467 23.97 1.27 5.70
C PRO A 467 24.55 0.17 4.79
N PRO A 468 23.70 -0.67 4.17
CA PRO A 468 24.17 -1.77 3.33
C PRO A 468 24.99 -1.31 2.14
N VAL A 469 25.91 -2.16 1.68
CA VAL A 469 26.76 -1.92 0.50
C VAL A 469 26.57 -3.02 -0.54
N SER A 470 26.77 -2.71 -1.82
CA SER A 470 26.49 -3.66 -2.92
C SER A 470 27.40 -4.89 -2.90
N THR A 471 28.56 -4.79 -2.25
CA THR A 471 29.53 -5.87 -2.07
C THR A 471 29.25 -6.76 -0.86
N ALA A 472 28.17 -6.50 -0.11
CA ALA A 472 27.80 -7.34 1.03
C ALA A 472 27.46 -8.76 0.57
N THR A 473 28.08 -9.77 1.16
CA THR A 473 27.86 -11.20 0.84
C THR A 473 26.77 -11.86 1.69
N GLY A 474 26.24 -11.14 2.68
CA GLY A 474 25.16 -11.58 3.56
C GLY A 474 24.39 -10.39 4.15
N GLY A 475 23.45 -10.71 5.03
CA GLY A 475 22.66 -9.75 5.79
C GLY A 475 21.64 -8.95 4.96
N PRO A 476 20.85 -8.11 5.63
CA PRO A 476 19.78 -7.40 4.98
C PRO A 476 20.31 -6.23 4.13
N VAL A 477 19.86 -6.17 2.89
CA VAL A 477 20.16 -5.14 1.88
C VAL A 477 18.89 -4.49 1.32
N TYR A 478 17.70 -5.03 1.58
CA TYR A 478 16.40 -4.50 1.19
C TYR A 478 15.53 -4.24 2.41
N ARG A 479 15.08 -2.99 2.60
CA ARG A 479 14.15 -2.61 3.66
C ARG A 479 12.78 -3.27 3.51
N SER A 480 12.02 -3.32 4.60
CA SER A 480 10.59 -3.66 4.52
C SER A 480 9.75 -2.46 4.04
N LEU A 481 8.60 -2.77 3.45
CA LEU A 481 7.59 -1.84 2.93
C LEU A 481 6.20 -2.40 3.23
N LEU A 482 5.20 -1.53 3.37
CA LEU A 482 3.81 -1.89 3.65
C LEU A 482 3.27 -2.99 2.70
N PRO A 483 2.40 -3.90 3.19
CA PRO A 483 1.69 -4.84 2.34
C PRO A 483 0.85 -4.11 1.29
N THR A 484 0.76 -4.68 0.09
CA THR A 484 0.02 -4.07 -1.03
C THR A 484 -0.91 -5.07 -1.71
N THR A 485 -1.86 -4.59 -2.51
CA THR A 485 -2.70 -5.46 -3.35
C THR A 485 -1.95 -6.01 -4.58
N SER A 486 -0.75 -5.49 -4.87
CA SER A 486 0.09 -6.01 -5.95
C SER A 486 0.79 -7.29 -5.50
N PRO A 487 0.70 -8.38 -6.29
CA PRO A 487 1.49 -9.60 -6.01
C PRO A 487 2.98 -9.42 -6.29
N SER A 488 3.36 -8.32 -6.94
CA SER A 488 4.72 -8.03 -7.39
C SER A 488 5.39 -6.92 -6.59
N ARG A 489 6.67 -7.12 -6.25
CA ARG A 489 7.56 -6.09 -5.65
C ARG A 489 8.87 -6.01 -6.43
N TYR A 490 9.27 -4.79 -6.77
CA TYR A 490 10.54 -4.49 -7.44
C TYR A 490 11.68 -4.30 -6.42
N PHE A 491 12.87 -4.77 -6.77
CA PHE A 491 14.08 -4.71 -5.95
C PHE A 491 15.25 -4.10 -6.75
N PRO A 492 15.67 -2.85 -6.46
CA PRO A 492 14.98 -1.87 -5.60
C PRO A 492 13.65 -1.41 -6.20
N VAL A 493 12.90 -0.58 -5.46
CA VAL A 493 11.66 0.05 -5.93
C VAL A 493 11.83 0.62 -7.34
N LEU A 494 10.83 0.41 -8.20
CA LEU A 494 10.90 0.75 -9.61
C LEU A 494 11.25 2.21 -9.87
N SER A 495 10.82 3.13 -9.00
CA SER A 495 11.17 4.56 -9.08
C SER A 495 12.67 4.81 -8.97
N SER A 496 13.40 4.04 -8.15
CA SER A 496 14.87 4.10 -8.06
C SER A 496 15.53 3.55 -9.31
N VAL A 497 15.02 2.42 -9.83
CA VAL A 497 15.53 1.82 -11.09
C VAL A 497 15.38 2.80 -12.26
N VAL A 498 14.20 3.43 -12.39
CA VAL A 498 13.90 4.45 -13.41
C VAL A 498 14.75 5.72 -13.23
N ALA A 499 15.16 6.02 -11.99
CA ALA A 499 16.11 7.09 -11.68
C ALA A 499 17.58 6.69 -11.91
N ASN A 500 17.86 5.52 -12.50
CA ASN A 500 19.21 4.96 -12.68
C ASN A 500 19.97 4.70 -11.38
N ASN A 501 19.25 4.45 -10.29
CA ASN A 501 19.81 4.16 -8.99
C ASN A 501 19.46 2.73 -8.58
N LEU A 502 20.42 1.81 -8.76
CA LEU A 502 20.28 0.41 -8.31
C LEU A 502 20.78 0.19 -6.88
N ILE A 503 21.37 1.21 -6.26
CA ILE A 503 21.92 1.15 -4.91
C ILE A 503 21.37 2.27 -4.01
N PRO A 504 20.04 2.54 -4.01
CA PRO A 504 19.48 3.45 -3.01
C PRO A 504 19.81 2.92 -1.61
N LYS A 505 20.04 3.85 -0.68
CA LYS A 505 20.66 3.60 0.63
C LYS A 505 20.14 2.38 1.40
N TRP A 506 18.87 2.02 1.24
CA TRP A 506 18.17 0.96 1.99
C TRP A 506 17.63 -0.18 1.12
N GLU A 507 17.87 -0.14 -0.19
CA GLU A 507 17.51 -1.20 -1.13
C GLU A 507 18.66 -1.40 -2.13
N VAL A 508 19.68 -2.13 -1.71
CA VAL A 508 20.97 -2.17 -2.41
C VAL A 508 21.08 -3.42 -3.26
N THR A 509 21.09 -3.25 -4.59
CA THR A 509 21.32 -4.36 -5.53
C THR A 509 22.71 -4.94 -5.35
N PRO A 510 22.85 -6.26 -5.12
CA PRO A 510 24.16 -6.89 -4.97
C PRO A 510 25.01 -6.80 -6.24
N SER A 511 26.28 -6.45 -6.08
CA SER A 511 27.30 -6.44 -7.14
C SER A 511 28.28 -7.63 -7.06
N VAL A 512 28.01 -8.57 -6.16
CA VAL A 512 28.80 -9.78 -5.93
C VAL A 512 27.88 -10.98 -5.81
N ALA A 513 28.44 -12.18 -6.02
CA ALA A 513 27.69 -13.41 -5.85
C ALA A 513 27.26 -13.59 -4.38
N ARG A 514 25.98 -13.90 -4.18
CA ARG A 514 25.38 -14.17 -2.87
C ARG A 514 24.01 -14.82 -3.02
N THR A 515 23.53 -15.41 -1.95
CA THR A 515 22.13 -15.83 -1.84
C THR A 515 21.33 -14.74 -1.12
N LEU A 516 20.11 -14.52 -1.58
CA LEU A 516 19.09 -13.68 -0.95
C LEU A 516 17.90 -14.58 -0.58
N ASN A 517 17.43 -14.47 0.65
CA ASN A 517 16.23 -15.16 1.11
C ASN A 517 15.08 -14.15 1.17
N PHE A 518 13.90 -14.54 0.67
CA PHE A 518 12.70 -13.72 0.71
C PHE A 518 11.52 -14.47 1.32
N SER A 519 10.61 -13.69 1.90
CA SER A 519 9.33 -14.11 2.45
C SER A 519 8.21 -13.43 1.69
N LEU A 520 7.22 -14.21 1.27
CA LEU A 520 5.91 -13.71 0.87
C LEU A 520 4.90 -14.03 1.97
N LEU A 521 4.35 -13.01 2.64
CA LEU A 521 3.20 -13.14 3.52
C LEU A 521 1.94 -12.62 2.81
N VAL A 522 0.89 -13.44 2.77
CA VAL A 522 -0.43 -13.09 2.23
C VAL A 522 -1.42 -12.97 3.37
N ASN A 523 -2.06 -11.80 3.49
CA ASN A 523 -3.11 -11.50 4.46
C ASN A 523 -4.47 -11.41 3.76
N ASP A 524 -5.53 -11.93 4.38
CA ASP A 524 -6.91 -11.84 3.86
C ASP A 524 -7.65 -10.55 4.24
N ASN A 525 -7.10 -9.77 5.17
CA ASN A 525 -7.64 -8.49 5.63
C ASN A 525 -9.07 -8.55 6.18
N LYS A 526 -9.57 -9.72 6.60
CA LYS A 526 -10.96 -9.84 7.03
C LYS A 526 -11.22 -9.04 8.30
N ALA A 527 -12.27 -8.22 8.26
CA ALA A 527 -12.61 -7.31 9.36
C ALA A 527 -12.93 -8.02 10.70
N THR A 528 -13.37 -9.28 10.65
CA THR A 528 -13.65 -10.11 11.83
C THR A 528 -12.41 -10.84 12.37
N GLY A 529 -11.23 -10.58 11.81
CA GLY A 529 -9.96 -11.16 12.20
C GLY A 529 -9.22 -11.76 11.01
N ASN A 530 -7.99 -11.27 10.79
CA ASN A 530 -7.10 -11.70 9.73
C ASN A 530 -6.68 -13.18 9.85
N GLN A 531 -6.64 -13.89 8.74
CA GLN A 531 -5.81 -15.09 8.56
C GLN A 531 -4.68 -14.77 7.57
N ALA A 532 -3.60 -15.52 7.69
CA ALA A 532 -2.41 -15.30 6.88
C ALA A 532 -1.66 -16.60 6.57
N ALA A 533 -1.06 -16.64 5.38
CA ALA A 533 -0.17 -17.70 4.96
C ALA A 533 1.14 -17.12 4.44
N ARG A 534 2.22 -17.89 4.57
CA ARG A 534 3.56 -17.51 4.17
C ARG A 534 4.15 -18.54 3.24
N ASP A 535 4.96 -18.07 2.30
CA ASP A 535 5.86 -18.90 1.50
C ASP A 535 7.22 -18.22 1.36
N ALA A 536 8.27 -19.01 1.11
CA ALA A 536 9.65 -18.51 0.99
C ALA A 536 10.15 -18.62 -0.44
N MET A 537 11.10 -17.76 -0.80
CA MET A 537 11.80 -17.83 -2.09
C MET A 537 13.28 -17.56 -1.91
N VAL A 538 14.11 -18.28 -2.65
CA VAL A 538 15.55 -18.07 -2.74
C VAL A 538 15.92 -17.44 -4.08
N VAL A 539 16.71 -16.38 -4.02
CA VAL A 539 17.32 -15.75 -5.20
C VAL A 539 18.83 -15.86 -5.10
N THR A 540 19.45 -16.57 -6.04
CA THR A 540 20.90 -16.76 -6.12
C THR A 540 21.50 -15.77 -7.12
N VAL A 541 22.29 -14.84 -6.63
CA VAL A 541 23.05 -13.88 -7.45
C VAL A 541 24.38 -14.51 -7.87
N THR A 542 24.67 -14.55 -9.17
CA THR A 542 25.94 -15.09 -9.69
C THR A 542 27.00 -14.00 -9.90
N SER A 543 28.16 -14.39 -10.42
CA SER A 543 29.18 -13.45 -10.89
C SER A 543 28.91 -12.87 -12.28
N ASP A 544 27.95 -13.44 -13.02
CA ASP A 544 27.54 -12.91 -14.33
C ASP A 544 26.82 -11.57 -14.16
N GLY A 545 26.87 -10.70 -15.17
CA GLY A 545 26.28 -9.37 -15.11
C GLY A 545 27.29 -8.22 -15.27
N PRO A 546 26.81 -6.96 -15.24
CA PRO A 546 25.40 -6.59 -15.13
C PRO A 546 24.65 -6.65 -16.47
N PHE A 547 23.38 -7.06 -16.42
CA PHE A 547 22.46 -6.99 -17.57
C PHE A 547 21.88 -5.57 -17.66
N THR A 548 22.17 -4.85 -18.75
CA THR A 548 21.83 -3.42 -18.88
C THR A 548 21.37 -3.06 -20.28
N ILE A 549 20.44 -2.11 -20.42
CA ILE A 549 20.07 -1.55 -21.73
C ILE A 549 21.14 -0.53 -22.17
N SER A 550 21.64 -0.66 -23.40
CA SER A 550 22.67 0.21 -23.97
C SER A 550 22.13 1.24 -24.97
N SER A 551 20.87 1.11 -25.38
CA SER A 551 20.16 2.06 -26.24
C SER A 551 19.30 3.06 -25.45
N HIS A 552 18.81 4.11 -26.11
CA HIS A 552 17.92 5.13 -25.52
C HIS A 552 18.51 5.79 -24.26
N THR A 553 19.77 6.22 -24.38
CA THR A 553 20.57 6.84 -23.31
C THR A 553 20.47 8.36 -23.25
N SER A 554 19.72 8.96 -24.18
CA SER A 554 19.47 10.40 -24.25
C SER A 554 18.02 10.69 -24.65
N ASN A 555 17.55 11.89 -24.34
CA ASN A 555 16.19 12.33 -24.65
C ASN A 555 16.06 12.72 -26.12
N VAL A 556 15.68 11.74 -26.94
CA VAL A 556 15.49 11.86 -28.39
C VAL A 556 14.01 11.66 -28.72
N SER A 557 13.53 12.31 -29.79
CA SER A 557 12.19 12.06 -30.33
C SER A 557 12.25 11.01 -31.44
N TYR A 558 11.44 9.96 -31.31
CA TYR A 558 11.28 8.89 -32.30
C TYR A 558 9.95 9.05 -33.03
N THR A 559 9.92 8.64 -34.30
CA THR A 559 8.67 8.66 -35.09
C THR A 559 7.88 7.37 -34.83
N GLY A 560 6.64 7.50 -34.39
CA GLY A 560 5.73 6.38 -34.15
C GLY A 560 5.44 5.58 -35.42
N GLY A 561 5.18 4.28 -35.27
CA GLY A 561 4.96 3.36 -36.40
C GLY A 561 6.23 2.98 -37.17
N THR A 562 7.41 3.46 -36.76
CA THR A 562 8.70 3.10 -37.37
C THR A 562 9.43 2.04 -36.55
N THR A 563 10.22 1.21 -37.24
CA THR A 563 11.09 0.22 -36.61
C THR A 563 12.22 0.91 -35.87
N THR A 564 12.35 0.63 -34.58
CA THR A 564 13.39 1.13 -33.69
C THR A 564 14.20 -0.04 -33.15
N ASN A 565 15.53 0.08 -33.15
CA ASN A 565 16.41 -0.96 -32.61
C ASN A 565 16.68 -0.75 -31.12
N ILE A 566 16.45 -1.79 -30.32
CA ILE A 566 16.73 -1.82 -28.88
C ILE A 566 17.96 -2.70 -28.67
N THR A 567 18.99 -2.19 -28.00
CA THR A 567 20.21 -2.93 -27.67
C THR A 567 20.42 -3.03 -26.16
N TRP A 568 21.00 -4.14 -25.70
CA TRP A 568 21.34 -4.41 -24.30
C TRP A 568 22.62 -5.26 -24.19
N ASN A 569 23.29 -5.17 -23.04
CA ASN A 569 24.37 -6.07 -22.68
C ASN A 569 23.78 -7.38 -22.12
N VAL A 570 24.01 -8.49 -22.82
CA VAL A 570 23.55 -9.83 -22.39
C VAL A 570 24.27 -10.29 -21.12
N ALA A 571 25.54 -9.91 -20.96
CA ALA A 571 26.34 -10.16 -19.76
C ALA A 571 26.32 -11.62 -19.25
N GLY A 572 26.43 -12.59 -20.16
CA GLY A 572 26.48 -14.03 -19.82
C GLY A 572 25.13 -14.67 -19.48
N THR A 573 24.08 -13.88 -19.32
CA THR A 573 22.77 -14.34 -18.83
C THR A 573 22.05 -15.35 -19.74
N ASN A 574 22.42 -15.45 -21.01
CA ASN A 574 21.86 -16.40 -21.97
C ASN A 574 22.57 -17.78 -21.98
N THR A 575 23.53 -17.99 -21.07
CA THR A 575 24.32 -19.22 -20.96
C THR A 575 24.45 -19.63 -19.48
N GLY A 576 25.23 -20.69 -19.20
CA GLY A 576 25.53 -21.11 -17.85
C GLY A 576 24.29 -21.55 -17.06
N THR A 577 24.23 -21.20 -15.78
CA THR A 577 23.12 -21.56 -14.88
C THR A 577 21.93 -20.59 -14.97
N ILE A 578 22.13 -19.35 -15.42
CA ILE A 578 21.04 -18.38 -15.63
C ILE A 578 20.22 -18.77 -16.86
N ASN A 579 20.89 -19.08 -17.98
CA ASN A 579 20.32 -19.69 -19.19
C ASN A 579 19.03 -19.03 -19.75
N THR A 580 18.87 -17.72 -19.64
CA THR A 580 17.72 -17.00 -20.19
C THR A 580 17.82 -16.88 -21.70
N GLN A 581 17.07 -17.71 -22.42
CA GLN A 581 17.12 -17.77 -23.89
C GLN A 581 16.38 -16.62 -24.58
N ASN A 582 15.33 -16.07 -23.96
CA ASN A 582 14.51 -15.01 -24.53
C ASN A 582 14.22 -13.89 -23.53
N VAL A 583 13.92 -12.70 -24.04
CA VAL A 583 13.50 -11.54 -23.27
C VAL A 583 12.20 -10.95 -23.85
N THR A 584 11.47 -10.23 -23.01
CA THR A 584 10.33 -9.41 -23.38
C THR A 584 10.74 -7.94 -23.39
N ILE A 585 10.32 -7.19 -24.40
CA ILE A 585 10.54 -5.74 -24.50
C ILE A 585 9.23 -5.02 -24.22
N LEU A 586 9.24 -4.19 -23.18
CA LEU A 586 8.09 -3.43 -22.70
C LEU A 586 8.35 -1.92 -22.87
N LEU A 587 7.27 -1.18 -23.12
CA LEU A 587 7.23 0.27 -23.19
C LEU A 587 6.38 0.81 -22.03
N SER A 588 6.95 1.77 -21.33
CA SER A 588 6.24 2.71 -20.47
C SER A 588 5.90 3.96 -21.29
N LYS A 589 4.69 4.47 -21.08
CA LYS A 589 4.16 5.70 -21.71
C LYS A 589 4.05 6.86 -20.72
N ASP A 590 4.45 6.63 -19.47
CA ASP A 590 4.24 7.51 -18.31
C ASP A 590 5.56 7.81 -17.57
N GLY A 591 6.68 7.80 -18.28
CA GLY A 591 8.00 8.12 -17.74
C GLY A 591 8.60 7.03 -16.84
N GLY A 592 8.11 5.80 -16.91
CA GLY A 592 8.58 4.65 -16.15
C GLY A 592 7.72 4.30 -14.93
N LEU A 593 6.54 4.88 -14.76
CA LEU A 593 5.65 4.52 -13.64
C LEU A 593 5.02 3.14 -13.87
N THR A 594 4.62 2.83 -15.11
CA THR A 594 4.08 1.52 -15.50
C THR A 594 4.66 1.05 -16.83
N PHE A 595 4.80 -0.27 -17.00
CA PHE A 595 5.35 -0.91 -18.22
C PHE A 595 4.32 -1.88 -18.84
N ASN A 596 3.16 -1.33 -19.21
CA ASN A 596 1.99 -2.13 -19.62
C ASN A 596 1.93 -2.42 -21.14
N THR A 597 2.80 -1.80 -21.95
CA THR A 597 2.77 -1.96 -23.41
C THR A 597 3.84 -2.95 -23.86
N VAL A 598 3.43 -4.08 -24.44
CA VAL A 598 4.38 -5.07 -24.98
C VAL A 598 4.79 -4.65 -26.39
N LEU A 599 6.08 -4.36 -26.60
CA LEU A 599 6.66 -4.11 -27.92
C LEU A 599 7.09 -5.40 -28.61
N ALA A 600 7.64 -6.34 -27.84
CA ALA A 600 7.95 -7.68 -28.31
C ALA A 600 7.82 -8.69 -27.16
N ALA A 601 6.97 -9.69 -27.33
CA ALA A 601 6.66 -10.65 -26.26
C ALA A 601 7.82 -11.63 -25.97
N SER A 602 8.53 -12.06 -27.01
CA SER A 602 9.66 -13.00 -26.91
C SER A 602 10.63 -12.76 -28.05
N VAL A 603 11.83 -12.28 -27.73
CA VAL A 603 12.96 -12.17 -28.67
C VAL A 603 14.20 -12.83 -28.07
N PRO A 604 15.11 -13.38 -28.90
CA PRO A 604 16.33 -14.00 -28.39
C PRO A 604 17.13 -13.06 -27.49
N ASN A 605 17.66 -13.57 -26.39
CA ASN A 605 18.56 -12.83 -25.51
C ASN A 605 19.97 -12.75 -26.11
N ASN A 606 20.12 -12.04 -27.23
CA ASN A 606 21.36 -11.92 -28.00
C ASN A 606 21.89 -10.48 -28.09
N GLY A 607 21.29 -9.55 -27.36
CA GLY A 607 21.77 -8.17 -27.20
C GLY A 607 21.13 -7.13 -28.12
N SER A 608 20.25 -7.53 -29.05
CA SER A 608 19.55 -6.58 -29.92
C SER A 608 18.20 -7.13 -30.42
N ALA A 609 17.20 -6.26 -30.53
CA ALA A 609 15.96 -6.57 -31.23
C ALA A 609 15.34 -5.32 -31.85
N SER A 610 14.75 -5.48 -33.03
CA SER A 610 13.97 -4.45 -33.70
C SER A 610 12.51 -4.53 -33.30
N VAL A 611 11.93 -3.40 -32.87
CA VAL A 611 10.54 -3.29 -32.43
C VAL A 611 9.86 -2.11 -33.12
N VAL A 612 8.53 -2.14 -33.22
CA VAL A 612 7.76 -1.01 -33.75
C VAL A 612 7.18 -0.22 -32.59
N LEU A 613 7.51 1.06 -32.50
CA LEU A 613 6.93 1.95 -31.49
C LEU A 613 5.47 2.28 -31.84
N PRO A 614 4.57 2.42 -30.85
CA PRO A 614 3.18 2.74 -31.12
C PRO A 614 3.05 4.11 -31.83
N ASN A 615 2.11 4.21 -32.77
CA ASN A 615 1.92 5.45 -33.55
C ASN A 615 1.01 6.46 -32.83
N GLU A 616 1.49 6.98 -31.71
CA GLU A 616 0.80 7.93 -30.84
C GLU A 616 1.80 8.93 -30.25
N ASN A 617 1.31 10.09 -29.81
CA ASN A 617 2.14 11.08 -29.14
C ASN A 617 2.39 10.67 -27.69
N ILE A 618 3.63 10.36 -27.34
CA ILE A 618 4.07 10.04 -25.98
C ILE A 618 5.21 10.99 -25.61
N ALA A 619 5.00 11.83 -24.61
CA ALA A 619 5.97 12.84 -24.20
C ALA A 619 7.15 12.26 -23.40
N SER A 620 6.92 11.20 -22.63
CA SER A 620 7.92 10.59 -21.75
C SER A 620 7.79 9.07 -21.76
N ALA A 621 8.56 8.44 -22.63
CA ALA A 621 8.61 7.00 -22.81
C ALA A 621 9.86 6.39 -22.15
N ARG A 622 9.72 5.15 -21.67
CA ARG A 622 10.82 4.31 -21.17
C ARG A 622 10.70 2.89 -21.69
N ILE A 623 11.83 2.23 -21.91
CA ILE A 623 11.89 0.84 -22.35
C ILE A 623 12.43 -0.01 -21.22
N MET A 624 11.79 -1.16 -21.01
CA MET A 624 12.26 -2.23 -20.13
C MET A 624 12.52 -3.48 -20.96
N VAL A 625 13.67 -4.10 -20.75
CA VAL A 625 13.99 -5.44 -21.25
C VAL A 625 13.92 -6.36 -20.04
N LYS A 626 12.93 -7.25 -20.03
CA LYS A 626 12.64 -8.18 -18.94
C LYS A 626 12.98 -9.60 -19.37
N ALA A 627 13.66 -10.35 -18.52
CA ALA A 627 13.95 -11.76 -18.78
C ALA A 627 12.65 -12.59 -18.89
N LEU A 628 12.60 -13.53 -19.84
CA LEU A 628 11.52 -14.50 -19.91
C LEU A 628 11.88 -15.72 -19.06
N ASN A 629 10.94 -16.23 -18.25
CA ASN A 629 11.15 -17.33 -17.30
C ASN A 629 12.23 -17.06 -16.24
N ASN A 630 12.55 -15.79 -15.99
CA ASN A 630 13.43 -15.33 -14.93
C ASN A 630 12.94 -13.96 -14.42
N ILE A 631 13.47 -13.47 -13.31
CA ILE A 631 12.92 -12.30 -12.57
C ILE A 631 13.68 -11.00 -12.80
N TYR A 632 14.87 -11.04 -13.42
CA TYR A 632 15.69 -9.86 -13.63
C TYR A 632 15.25 -9.02 -14.84
N PHE A 633 15.54 -7.72 -14.79
CA PHE A 633 15.22 -6.79 -15.87
C PHE A 633 16.16 -5.58 -15.86
N ALA A 634 16.15 -4.83 -16.95
CA ALA A 634 16.81 -3.53 -17.05
C ALA A 634 15.88 -2.48 -17.67
N VAL A 635 16.06 -1.22 -17.28
CA VAL A 635 15.36 -0.06 -17.83
C VAL A 635 16.38 0.87 -18.49
N ASN A 636 16.03 1.46 -19.63
CA ASN A 636 16.91 2.37 -20.35
C ASN A 636 17.18 3.64 -19.54
N SER A 637 18.30 4.32 -19.76
CA SER A 637 18.76 5.35 -18.81
C SER A 637 18.14 6.74 -18.97
N SER A 638 17.43 7.02 -20.05
CA SER A 638 16.84 8.34 -20.30
C SER A 638 15.38 8.25 -20.75
N ASN A 639 14.57 9.26 -20.43
CA ASN A 639 13.28 9.40 -21.11
C ASN A 639 13.51 9.69 -22.59
N PHE A 640 12.60 9.27 -23.46
CA PHE A 640 12.53 9.68 -24.85
C PHE A 640 11.09 10.04 -25.21
N SER A 641 10.86 10.65 -26.38
CA SER A 641 9.50 10.95 -26.85
C SER A 641 9.16 10.17 -28.10
N ILE A 642 7.87 9.91 -28.32
CA ILE A 642 7.35 9.31 -29.54
C ILE A 642 6.39 10.32 -30.15
N THR A 643 6.63 10.71 -31.39
CA THR A 643 5.77 11.61 -32.14
C THR A 643 4.94 10.79 -33.12
N GLN A 644 3.63 10.97 -33.08
CA GLN A 644 2.73 10.34 -34.03
C GLN A 644 3.09 10.78 -35.46
N SER A 645 3.27 9.79 -36.33
CA SER A 645 3.37 10.02 -37.77
C SER A 645 1.97 9.97 -38.37
N LEU A 646 1.52 11.09 -38.92
CA LEU A 646 0.32 11.13 -39.75
C LEU A 646 0.72 10.62 -41.13
N GLY A 647 0.36 9.38 -41.44
CA GLY A 647 0.52 8.88 -42.80
C GLY A 647 -0.35 9.69 -43.75
N THR A 648 0.26 10.56 -44.56
CA THR A 648 -0.36 10.83 -45.85
C THR A 648 -0.26 9.52 -46.61
N SER A 649 -1.41 8.95 -46.97
CA SER A 649 -1.41 7.84 -47.92
C SER A 649 -0.95 8.42 -49.24
N GLU A 650 0.36 8.54 -49.47
CA GLU A 650 0.89 8.61 -50.82
C GLU A 650 0.48 7.30 -51.48
N SER A 651 -0.64 7.35 -52.20
CA SER A 651 -1.11 6.25 -53.01
C SER A 651 -0.02 5.98 -54.05
N VAL A 652 0.79 4.97 -53.79
CA VAL A 652 1.70 4.37 -54.77
C VAL A 652 0.89 4.16 -56.05
N ILE A 653 1.38 4.70 -57.18
CA ILE A 653 0.77 4.59 -58.51
C ILE A 653 0.71 3.11 -58.91
N LYS A 654 -0.32 2.39 -58.46
CA LYS A 654 -0.53 0.95 -58.78
C LYS A 654 -1.16 0.75 -60.15
N SER A 655 -1.83 1.76 -60.69
CA SER A 655 -2.68 1.69 -61.91
C SER A 655 -2.08 2.42 -63.14
N GLY A 656 -0.81 2.87 -63.06
CA GLY A 656 -0.16 3.61 -64.15
C GLY A 656 -0.49 5.11 -64.22
N PHE A 657 -1.40 5.61 -63.38
CA PHE A 657 -1.72 7.02 -63.17
C PHE A 657 -2.20 7.28 -61.74
N LEU A 658 -2.26 8.55 -61.34
CA LEU A 658 -2.66 9.04 -60.01
C LEU A 658 -3.74 10.12 -60.17
N VAL A 659 -4.82 10.03 -59.40
CA VAL A 659 -5.88 11.05 -59.35
C VAL A 659 -5.93 11.66 -57.95
N TYR A 660 -5.63 12.96 -57.81
CA TYR A 660 -5.51 13.61 -56.50
C TYR A 660 -5.81 15.12 -56.52
N PRO A 661 -6.32 15.70 -55.42
CA PRO A 661 -6.81 15.01 -54.23
C PRO A 661 -8.12 14.25 -54.54
N ASN A 662 -8.38 13.19 -53.78
CA ASN A 662 -9.63 12.43 -53.83
C ASN A 662 -9.98 11.99 -52.40
N PRO A 663 -10.98 12.61 -51.74
CA PRO A 663 -11.98 13.54 -52.28
C PRO A 663 -11.44 14.89 -52.79
N SER A 664 -12.14 15.52 -53.74
CA SER A 664 -11.80 16.85 -54.31
C SER A 664 -12.97 17.85 -54.17
N HIS A 665 -12.64 19.14 -54.07
CA HIS A 665 -13.60 20.26 -54.02
C HIS A 665 -13.59 21.09 -55.31
N ASP A 666 -12.44 21.67 -55.68
CA ASP A 666 -12.33 22.60 -56.81
C ASP A 666 -11.67 22.03 -58.06
N VAL A 667 -10.56 21.30 -57.86
CA VAL A 667 -9.69 20.81 -58.93
C VAL A 667 -9.18 19.43 -58.55
N VAL A 668 -9.19 18.52 -59.53
CA VAL A 668 -8.53 17.22 -59.43
C VAL A 668 -7.40 17.15 -60.45
N ASN A 669 -6.23 16.68 -60.03
CA ASN A 669 -5.08 16.44 -60.90
C ASN A 669 -5.06 14.98 -61.31
N ILE A 670 -4.73 14.74 -62.58
CA ILE A 670 -4.53 13.39 -63.15
C ILE A 670 -3.11 13.34 -63.64
N LYS A 671 -2.29 12.43 -63.09
CA LYS A 671 -0.86 12.32 -63.40
C LYS A 671 -0.52 10.91 -63.86
N LEU A 672 -0.02 10.76 -65.07
CA LEU A 672 0.47 9.49 -65.61
C LEU A 672 1.85 9.15 -65.02
N LYS A 673 2.13 7.86 -64.90
CA LYS A 673 3.46 7.35 -64.52
C LYS A 673 4.54 7.78 -65.51
N ASN A 674 4.23 7.75 -66.81
CA ASN A 674 5.12 8.25 -67.88
C ASN A 674 4.66 9.63 -68.35
N GLN A 675 5.45 10.65 -68.05
CA GLN A 675 5.13 12.05 -68.38
C GLN A 675 5.17 12.37 -69.89
N SER A 676 5.74 11.47 -70.70
CA SER A 676 5.79 11.63 -72.15
C SER A 676 4.63 10.97 -72.90
N GLN A 677 3.78 10.19 -72.21
CA GLN A 677 2.66 9.47 -72.81
C GLN A 677 1.43 10.37 -72.92
N LYS A 678 0.62 10.19 -73.98
CA LYS A 678 -0.71 10.81 -74.07
C LYS A 678 -1.79 9.85 -73.57
N ALA A 679 -2.83 10.42 -73.01
CA ALA A 679 -4.01 9.69 -72.56
C ALA A 679 -5.26 10.55 -72.70
N ASP A 680 -6.40 9.89 -72.83
CA ASP A 680 -7.72 10.50 -72.79
C ASP A 680 -8.38 10.22 -71.45
N TYR A 681 -9.04 11.22 -70.86
CA TYR A 681 -9.87 11.04 -69.68
C TYR A 681 -11.35 11.20 -70.02
N SER A 682 -12.20 10.50 -69.28
CA SER A 682 -13.66 10.63 -69.30
C SER A 682 -14.20 10.49 -67.88
N LEU A 683 -14.95 11.49 -67.42
CA LEU A 683 -15.55 11.56 -66.10
C LEU A 683 -17.06 11.32 -66.23
N PHE A 684 -17.59 10.37 -65.47
CA PHE A 684 -18.99 9.98 -65.46
C PHE A 684 -19.61 10.21 -64.09
N ASP A 685 -20.89 10.59 -64.04
CA ASP A 685 -21.67 10.57 -62.79
C ASP A 685 -22.09 9.13 -62.41
N ALA A 686 -22.70 8.97 -61.23
CA ALA A 686 -23.11 7.67 -60.72
C ALA A 686 -24.16 6.93 -61.60
N SER A 687 -24.83 7.63 -62.52
CA SER A 687 -25.77 7.04 -63.48
C SER A 687 -25.09 6.59 -64.77
N GLY A 688 -23.79 6.84 -64.93
CA GLY A 688 -23.02 6.54 -66.13
C GLY A 688 -23.09 7.62 -67.21
N ARG A 689 -23.67 8.79 -66.91
CA ARG A 689 -23.70 9.92 -67.85
C ARG A 689 -22.34 10.61 -67.89
N LEU A 690 -21.83 10.85 -69.10
CA LEU A 690 -20.56 11.55 -69.31
C LEU A 690 -20.69 13.02 -68.90
N MET A 691 -19.85 13.43 -67.97
CA MET A 691 -19.80 14.79 -67.42
C MET A 691 -18.72 15.63 -68.11
N LYS A 692 -17.50 15.08 -68.25
CA LYS A 692 -16.35 15.76 -68.86
C LYS A 692 -15.45 14.76 -69.57
N ASN A 693 -14.75 15.17 -70.62
CA ASN A 693 -13.70 14.39 -71.25
C ASN A 693 -12.60 15.30 -71.82
N GLY A 694 -11.46 14.72 -72.20
CA GLY A 694 -10.40 15.42 -72.90
C GLY A 694 -9.12 14.62 -72.99
N SER A 695 -8.15 15.12 -73.73
CA SER A 695 -6.84 14.50 -73.92
C SER A 695 -5.75 15.26 -73.17
N PHE A 696 -4.72 14.57 -72.69
CA PHE A 696 -3.59 15.19 -72.02
C PHE A 696 -2.29 14.40 -72.21
N LYS A 697 -1.15 15.03 -71.94
CA LYS A 697 0.18 14.41 -71.96
C LYS A 697 0.82 14.57 -70.58
N GLY A 698 1.16 13.45 -69.95
CA GLY A 698 1.82 13.41 -68.65
C GLY A 698 0.95 13.80 -67.45
N GLU A 699 0.51 15.04 -67.34
CA GLU A 699 -0.34 15.52 -66.24
C GLU A 699 -1.38 16.52 -66.73
N THR A 700 -2.56 16.53 -66.12
CA THR A 700 -3.60 17.54 -66.37
C THR A 700 -4.36 17.90 -65.10
N LYS A 701 -5.00 19.07 -65.13
CA LYS A 701 -5.86 19.57 -64.05
C LYS A 701 -7.29 19.71 -64.56
N LEU A 702 -8.21 19.06 -63.87
CA LEU A 702 -9.64 19.09 -64.18
C LEU A 702 -10.38 19.91 -63.12
N LYS A 703 -11.06 20.98 -63.54
CA LYS A 703 -11.96 21.74 -62.66
C LYS A 703 -13.25 20.96 -62.43
N VAL A 704 -13.61 20.78 -61.16
CA VAL A 704 -14.77 19.98 -60.71
C VAL A 704 -15.71 20.77 -59.79
N ASN A 705 -15.46 22.05 -59.58
CA ASN A 705 -16.30 22.94 -58.76
C ASN A 705 -17.75 23.09 -59.27
N ASP A 706 -17.97 22.90 -60.56
CA ASP A 706 -19.27 22.88 -61.24
C ASP A 706 -20.04 21.57 -61.03
N LEU A 707 -19.41 20.54 -60.48
CA LEU A 707 -20.05 19.26 -60.16
C LEU A 707 -20.73 19.29 -58.78
N THR A 708 -21.75 18.45 -58.60
CA THR A 708 -22.46 18.30 -57.32
C THR A 708 -21.74 17.28 -56.42
N ASN A 709 -21.97 17.36 -55.10
CA ASN A 709 -21.40 16.42 -54.14
C ASN A 709 -21.85 14.99 -54.46
N GLY A 710 -20.90 14.06 -54.57
CA GLY A 710 -21.23 12.69 -54.92
C GLY A 710 -20.05 11.87 -55.42
N ASN A 711 -20.35 10.63 -55.77
CA ASN A 711 -19.40 9.68 -56.34
C ASN A 711 -19.45 9.76 -57.88
N TYR A 712 -18.27 9.86 -58.49
CA TYR A 712 -18.06 9.87 -59.93
C TYR A 712 -17.08 8.76 -60.31
N LEU A 713 -17.05 8.40 -61.59
CA LEU A 713 -16.07 7.47 -62.15
C LEU A 713 -15.22 8.20 -63.17
N ILE A 714 -13.90 8.21 -62.96
CA ILE A 714 -12.95 8.75 -63.93
C ILE A 714 -12.25 7.60 -64.64
N SER A 715 -12.33 7.60 -65.96
CA SER A 715 -11.74 6.60 -66.81
C SER A 715 -10.64 7.21 -67.66
N ILE A 716 -9.46 6.60 -67.65
CA ILE A 716 -8.28 7.01 -68.43
C ILE A 716 -8.02 5.94 -69.48
N THR A 717 -7.92 6.35 -70.74
CA THR A 717 -7.57 5.49 -71.87
C THR A 717 -6.20 5.91 -72.38
N LEU A 718 -5.23 4.99 -72.36
CA LEU A 718 -3.86 5.19 -72.82
C LEU A 718 -3.77 4.95 -74.34
N GLU A 719 -2.73 5.50 -74.99
CA GLU A 719 -2.49 5.32 -76.45
C GLU A 719 -2.40 3.84 -76.89
N ASN A 720 -2.02 2.92 -76.00
CA ASN A 720 -1.98 1.48 -76.28
C ASN A 720 -3.37 0.81 -76.25
N GLY A 721 -4.45 1.58 -76.03
CA GLY A 721 -5.84 1.10 -75.92
C GLY A 721 -6.21 0.60 -74.53
N GLU A 722 -5.28 0.61 -73.56
CA GLU A 722 -5.56 0.21 -72.19
C GLU A 722 -6.45 1.24 -71.50
N LYS A 723 -7.54 0.78 -70.89
CA LYS A 723 -8.52 1.63 -70.20
C LYS A 723 -8.58 1.26 -68.73
N VAL A 724 -8.35 2.24 -67.88
CA VAL A 724 -8.40 2.08 -66.42
C VAL A 724 -9.41 3.05 -65.84
N THR A 725 -10.19 2.63 -64.84
CA THR A 725 -11.25 3.44 -64.25
C THR A 725 -11.12 3.47 -62.74
N GLU A 726 -11.18 4.66 -62.15
CA GLU A 726 -11.14 4.88 -60.71
C GLU A 726 -12.33 5.70 -60.22
N LYS A 727 -12.67 5.52 -58.94
CA LYS A 727 -13.72 6.28 -58.29
C LYS A 727 -13.19 7.64 -57.85
N LEU A 728 -13.86 8.72 -58.23
CA LEU A 728 -13.58 10.09 -57.78
C LEU A 728 -14.72 10.58 -56.87
N ILE A 729 -14.40 11.08 -55.70
CA ILE A 729 -15.36 11.64 -54.74
C ILE A 729 -15.27 13.17 -54.81
N ILE A 730 -16.40 13.82 -55.10
CA ILE A 730 -16.51 15.28 -55.01
C ILE A 730 -17.23 15.62 -53.71
N GLY A 731 -16.54 16.35 -52.83
CA GLY A 731 -17.05 16.81 -51.54
C GLY A 731 -16.85 18.31 -51.42
N LYS A 732 -17.94 19.07 -51.48
CA LYS A 732 -17.97 20.49 -51.09
C LYS A 732 -18.01 20.66 -49.59
#